data_AF-A0AAD6B942-F1
#
_entry.id   AF-A0AAD6B942-F1
#
_cell.length_a   1.000
_cell.length_b   1.000
_cell.length_c   1.000
_cell.angle_alpha   90.00
_cell.angle_beta   90.00
_cell.angle_gamma   90.00
#
_symmetry.space_group_name_H-M   'P 1'
#
loop_
_entity.id
_entity.type
_entity.pdbx_description
1 polymer ?
#
loop_
_entity_poly.entity_id
_entity_poly.type
_entity_poly.pdbx_seq_one_letter_code
_entity_poly.pdbx_strand_id
1 'polypeptide(L)'
;MDYSVDGAEEVEPERSSSPTETQSPVMDRNPSPPPNAGDGEEDGDLDAIGDTVYSKHWLFSTLTRLIHMVTEHSEVDSEGQMQLPDDDEEDLCRVWDMAMDKDVAGFLQEFKATDILLGVIAKSRCPRLTEICVGILGNIACFPDTCLTLSQNEDLGAVLLLLLGDTDPPTILETSRLLLTCVSQKDVCSLWLQRIRQQMSVRSNLLFVMCSSTNTDLLEKVGELVDKLFDLDEELMTSWITAQQNEEEKEGDGERHLEMASCLLEAAKQLRSESPNGLEVYLHTLQLLTTIDEGIQTFAAPDGPGKAVWEFVSDVVCEDLCQPTDLPVVLQEQKSILVQAFAVLQALYRCQEQWCDRSDISISLIGTVLRVLQYQSEGKDDATSRDATKDEQLQTLAEITAEFLADICIQIPQDTVADLVKEGHLTEKTALSAAGTLVPNFKTSINKSTFTKIEENTEKKNTSEKGRATIIFSLKNEVGGLVKALKLFQENHVNLVHIESRKSKRRNSEFEIFVDCDSDHEQLNEIIQLLSSHVNVVDMDPPDNSCIEEEDMSNVPWFPKKISDLDKCANRVLMYGSELDADHPGFKDNVYRKRRKYFADLAMAYKHGDPIPRIEFTEEEVKTWGVVYRELNKLYPTHACREYLKNLPLLSKYCEFREDNIPQLEDVSRFLKERTGFTIRPVAGYLSPRDFLAGLAFRVFHCTQYVRHSSDPLYTPEPDTCHELLGHVPLLAEPSFAQFSQEIGLASLGASDDSVQKLATCYFFTVEFGLCKQEGQLRAYGAGLLSSISELKHALSGKARIMPFDPKVTSKQECIITTFQDVYFVSDSFEEAKVKMREFAKTIKRPFTVRYNPYTQSVDVLKDTPSINSVVEELRHELDIVGDALSRLNKQLGV
;
A
#
# COMPACT_ATOMS: atom_id res chain seq x y z
N MET A 1 76.71 -3.75 -35.50
CA MET A 1 77.59 -2.92 -36.33
C MET A 1 77.37 -1.50 -35.89
N ASP A 2 78.43 -0.94 -35.29
CA ASP A 2 78.59 0.44 -34.88
C ASP A 2 78.36 1.42 -36.05
N TYR A 3 77.89 2.63 -35.77
CA TYR A 3 78.75 3.83 -35.72
C TYR A 3 77.92 5.11 -35.58
N SER A 4 78.32 5.89 -34.57
CA SER A 4 77.92 7.27 -34.27
C SER A 4 78.53 8.30 -35.24
N VAL A 5 78.11 9.58 -35.08
CA VAL A 5 78.87 10.86 -35.12
C VAL A 5 77.96 11.98 -35.69
N ASP A 6 77.98 13.26 -35.32
CA ASP A 6 78.21 14.08 -34.09
C ASP A 6 78.11 15.58 -34.53
N GLY A 7 77.73 16.49 -33.60
CA GLY A 7 77.93 17.97 -33.65
C GLY A 7 76.89 18.83 -34.40
N ALA A 8 76.53 20.07 -34.03
CA ALA A 8 76.87 21.06 -32.97
C ALA A 8 75.70 22.10 -32.94
N GLU A 9 75.33 22.84 -31.89
CA GLU A 9 75.93 24.10 -31.40
C GLU A 9 75.13 24.67 -30.17
N GLU A 10 75.90 25.26 -29.24
CA GLU A 10 75.71 26.46 -28.38
C GLU A 10 74.59 26.66 -27.32
N VAL A 11 75.04 27.33 -26.24
CA VAL A 11 74.53 27.61 -24.87
C VAL A 11 73.93 29.04 -24.83
N GLU A 12 72.89 29.47 -24.10
CA GLU A 12 72.53 29.58 -22.66
C GLU A 12 71.07 30.17 -22.55
N PRO A 13 70.48 30.45 -21.37
CA PRO A 13 70.16 29.57 -20.23
C PRO A 13 68.64 29.63 -19.90
N GLU A 14 67.98 28.49 -19.63
CA GLU A 14 66.58 28.49 -19.19
C GLU A 14 66.32 27.79 -17.85
N ARG A 15 65.37 28.40 -17.15
CA ARG A 15 64.82 28.09 -15.83
C ARG A 15 64.24 26.68 -15.80
N SER A 16 64.45 26.02 -14.66
CA SER A 16 63.93 24.70 -14.32
C SER A 16 62.40 24.62 -14.39
N SER A 17 61.87 23.86 -15.35
CA SER A 17 60.51 23.33 -15.37
C SER A 17 60.59 21.82 -15.66
N SER A 18 60.15 21.00 -14.70
CA SER A 18 60.04 19.55 -14.82
C SER A 18 58.63 19.15 -15.30
N PRO A 19 58.50 18.08 -16.11
CA PRO A 19 57.24 17.70 -16.74
C PRO A 19 56.34 16.85 -15.83
N THR A 20 55.06 16.93 -16.15
CA THR A 20 53.91 16.24 -15.60
C THR A 20 54.02 14.70 -15.66
N GLU A 21 54.16 14.08 -14.48
CA GLU A 21 53.76 12.68 -14.26
C GLU A 21 52.32 12.65 -13.73
N THR A 22 51.51 11.83 -14.38
CA THR A 22 50.13 11.47 -14.03
C THR A 22 50.16 10.58 -12.80
N GLN A 23 49.74 11.10 -11.64
CA GLN A 23 49.56 10.30 -10.42
C GLN A 23 48.06 10.09 -10.14
N SER A 24 47.71 8.82 -9.99
CA SER A 24 46.44 8.30 -9.51
C SER A 24 46.12 8.84 -8.10
N PRO A 25 44.84 9.06 -7.74
CA PRO A 25 44.49 9.52 -6.41
C PRO A 25 44.76 8.43 -5.37
N VAL A 26 45.57 8.79 -4.38
CA VAL A 26 45.81 8.02 -3.16
C VAL A 26 44.50 7.94 -2.39
N MET A 27 44.02 6.73 -2.13
CA MET A 27 42.91 6.48 -1.22
C MET A 27 43.33 6.85 0.20
N ASP A 28 42.65 7.85 0.79
CA ASP A 28 42.77 8.14 2.22
C ASP A 28 42.34 6.93 3.03
N ARG A 29 43.29 6.40 3.80
CA ARG A 29 43.10 5.28 4.71
C ARG A 29 42.42 5.80 5.97
N ASN A 30 41.41 5.06 6.45
CA ASN A 30 40.91 5.17 7.82
C ASN A 30 42.08 5.26 8.83
N PRO A 31 42.02 6.13 9.84
CA PRO A 31 43.07 6.23 10.85
C PRO A 31 43.16 4.92 11.64
N SER A 32 44.39 4.47 11.91
CA SER A 32 44.64 3.28 12.74
C SER A 32 44.23 3.54 14.20
N PRO A 33 43.78 2.51 14.96
CA PRO A 33 43.49 2.68 16.38
C PRO A 33 44.78 3.00 17.16
N PRO A 34 44.72 3.81 18.23
CA PRO A 34 45.90 4.20 18.99
C PRO A 34 46.51 2.99 19.72
N PRO A 35 47.82 3.03 20.06
CA PRO A 35 48.49 1.92 20.71
C PRO A 35 48.05 1.83 22.18
N ASN A 36 47.88 0.60 22.68
CA ASN A 36 47.70 0.30 24.10
C ASN A 36 48.79 0.96 24.96
N ALA A 37 48.42 1.96 25.75
CA ALA A 37 49.19 2.43 26.89
C ALA A 37 48.26 3.04 27.95
N GLY A 38 48.07 2.30 29.05
CA GLY A 38 47.89 2.85 30.40
C GLY A 38 46.49 3.32 30.79
N ASP A 39 45.85 2.54 31.65
CA ASP A 39 44.88 2.91 32.69
C ASP A 39 44.51 4.41 32.79
N GLY A 40 43.24 4.72 32.47
CA GLY A 40 42.61 6.03 32.72
C GLY A 40 41.21 6.09 32.11
N GLU A 41 40.19 6.11 32.97
CA GLU A 41 38.76 6.26 32.65
C GLU A 41 38.42 7.69 32.15
N GLU A 42 37.30 7.82 31.41
CA GLU A 42 36.54 9.05 31.06
C GLU A 42 37.12 9.98 29.95
N ASP A 43 36.60 9.89 28.70
CA ASP A 43 36.57 11.05 27.75
C ASP A 43 35.76 10.85 26.45
N GLY A 44 35.09 9.71 26.21
CA GLY A 44 34.37 9.42 24.95
C GLY A 44 33.01 10.12 24.73
N ASP A 45 32.43 10.73 25.77
CA ASP A 45 31.04 11.26 25.78
C ASP A 45 30.95 12.78 25.50
N LEU A 46 32.05 13.48 25.24
CA LEU A 46 32.04 14.96 25.27
C LEU A 46 31.47 15.63 24.00
N ASP A 47 31.57 15.01 22.83
CA ASP A 47 31.20 15.65 21.55
C ASP A 47 29.85 15.20 20.98
N ALA A 48 29.18 14.21 21.56
CA ALA A 48 27.87 13.74 21.11
C ALA A 48 26.73 14.70 21.52
N ILE A 49 25.73 14.90 20.64
CA ILE A 49 24.49 15.62 20.96
C ILE A 49 23.49 14.63 21.58
N GLY A 50 23.17 14.79 22.87
CA GLY A 50 22.29 13.85 23.57
C GLY A 50 22.85 12.42 23.55
N ASP A 51 21.98 11.45 23.24
CA ASP A 51 22.36 10.04 23.04
C ASP A 51 22.69 9.71 21.56
N THR A 52 22.77 10.73 20.70
CA THR A 52 23.00 10.56 19.26
C THR A 52 24.48 10.43 18.92
N VAL A 53 24.78 9.91 17.72
CA VAL A 53 26.15 9.87 17.17
C VAL A 53 26.60 11.20 16.56
N TYR A 54 25.76 12.23 16.60
CA TYR A 54 26.02 13.51 15.93
C TYR A 54 26.98 14.38 16.74
N SER A 55 27.97 14.97 16.05
CA SER A 55 29.00 15.82 16.65
C SER A 55 28.51 17.25 16.90
N LYS A 56 28.59 17.71 18.15
CA LYS A 56 28.37 19.10 18.60
C LYS A 56 29.32 20.05 17.89
N HIS A 57 30.61 19.71 17.84
CA HIS A 57 31.64 20.56 17.25
C HIS A 57 31.46 20.73 15.73
N TRP A 58 31.13 19.65 15.02
CA TRP A 58 30.87 19.74 13.58
C TRP A 58 29.67 20.65 13.28
N LEU A 59 28.55 20.44 13.99
CA LEU A 59 27.34 21.24 13.82
C LEU A 59 27.60 22.74 14.10
N PHE A 60 28.34 23.03 15.18
CA PHE A 60 28.74 24.39 15.52
C PHE A 60 29.63 25.02 14.44
N SER A 61 30.59 24.27 13.90
CA SER A 61 31.45 24.74 12.83
C SER A 61 30.65 25.09 11.58
N THR A 62 29.68 24.26 11.20
CA THR A 62 28.81 24.48 10.04
C THR A 62 27.93 25.73 10.20
N LEU A 63 27.27 25.91 11.36
CA LEU A 63 26.49 27.13 11.63
C LEU A 63 27.37 28.39 11.68
N THR A 64 28.62 28.28 12.14
CA THR A 64 29.57 29.41 12.15
C THR A 64 29.99 29.78 10.72
N ARG A 65 30.24 28.79 9.84
CA ARG A 65 30.51 29.03 8.41
C ARG A 65 29.34 29.75 7.73
N LEU A 66 28.11 29.34 8.05
CA LEU A 66 26.89 29.98 7.56
C LEU A 66 26.85 31.49 7.88
N ILE A 67 27.23 31.89 9.09
CA ILE A 67 27.31 33.31 9.50
C ILE A 67 28.37 34.07 8.67
N HIS A 68 29.53 33.46 8.46
CA HIS A 68 30.61 34.06 7.66
C HIS A 68 30.19 34.27 6.20
N MET A 69 29.54 33.28 5.60
CA MET A 69 29.06 33.35 4.21
C MET A 69 28.16 34.56 3.97
N VAL A 70 27.21 34.83 4.87
CA VAL A 70 26.26 35.94 4.72
C VAL A 70 26.88 37.30 5.10
N THR A 71 27.90 37.32 5.96
CA THR A 71 28.59 38.56 6.33
C THR A 71 29.55 39.05 5.24
N GLU A 72 30.30 38.16 4.59
CA GLU A 72 31.23 38.53 3.50
C GLU A 72 30.51 38.99 2.22
N HIS A 73 29.36 38.40 1.89
CA HIS A 73 28.57 38.80 0.71
C HIS A 73 27.76 40.10 0.90
N SER A 74 27.64 40.61 2.14
CA SER A 74 26.94 41.87 2.41
C SER A 74 27.75 43.13 2.09
N GLU A 75 29.07 43.02 1.87
CA GLU A 75 29.96 44.16 1.59
C GLU A 75 30.19 44.44 0.09
N VAL A 76 29.68 43.58 -0.81
CA VAL A 76 29.91 43.71 -2.26
C VAL A 76 28.59 43.90 -3.00
N ASP A 77 28.31 45.14 -3.40
CA ASP A 77 27.23 45.52 -4.34
C ASP A 77 27.50 44.93 -5.73
N SER A 78 27.35 43.62 -5.88
CA SER A 78 27.32 42.96 -7.19
C SER A 78 25.91 42.43 -7.46
N GLU A 79 25.31 42.87 -8.57
CA GLU A 79 24.00 42.47 -9.11
C GLU A 79 23.91 40.97 -9.52
N GLY A 80 24.80 40.11 -9.02
CA GLY A 80 24.81 38.67 -9.28
C GLY A 80 24.01 37.88 -8.23
N GLN A 81 23.31 36.83 -8.66
CA GLN A 81 22.69 35.86 -7.75
C GLN A 81 23.78 35.19 -6.90
N MET A 82 23.57 35.15 -5.58
CA MET A 82 24.41 34.39 -4.64
C MET A 82 24.25 32.89 -4.94
N GLN A 83 25.36 32.20 -5.24
CA GLN A 83 25.38 30.75 -5.46
C GLN A 83 25.91 30.07 -4.20
N LEU A 84 25.19 29.06 -3.71
CA LEU A 84 25.59 28.23 -2.59
C LEU A 84 26.61 27.19 -3.10
N PRO A 85 27.83 27.10 -2.54
CA PRO A 85 28.78 26.07 -2.93
C PRO A 85 28.27 24.66 -2.60
N ASP A 86 28.51 23.69 -3.48
CA ASP A 86 28.02 22.30 -3.33
C ASP A 86 28.38 21.66 -1.97
N ASP A 87 29.60 21.92 -1.47
CA ASP A 87 30.06 21.39 -0.18
C ASP A 87 29.27 21.98 1.00
N ASP A 88 28.96 23.28 0.96
CA ASP A 88 28.17 23.95 2.00
C ASP A 88 26.69 23.57 1.90
N GLU A 89 26.16 23.37 0.68
CA GLU A 89 24.81 22.85 0.49
C GLU A 89 24.66 21.44 1.08
N GLU A 90 25.61 20.53 0.80
CA GLU A 90 25.57 19.17 1.34
C GLU A 90 25.62 19.18 2.88
N ASP A 91 26.49 19.99 3.47
CA ASP A 91 26.59 20.12 4.92
C ASP A 91 25.31 20.71 5.54
N LEU A 92 24.69 21.71 4.91
CA LEU A 92 23.43 22.29 5.41
C LEU A 92 22.23 21.35 5.22
N CYS A 93 22.19 20.56 4.15
CA CYS A 93 21.19 19.50 3.98
C CYS A 93 21.33 18.43 5.07
N ARG A 94 22.57 18.07 5.46
CA ARG A 94 22.78 17.17 6.61
C ARG A 94 22.25 17.79 7.90
N VAL A 95 22.44 19.09 8.13
CA VAL A 95 21.85 19.78 9.29
C VAL A 95 20.32 19.74 9.25
N TRP A 96 19.74 19.91 8.06
CA TRP A 96 18.30 19.78 7.84
C TRP A 96 17.79 18.38 8.22
N ASP A 97 18.42 17.33 7.74
CA ASP A 97 18.06 15.94 8.09
C ASP A 97 18.22 15.69 9.60
N MET A 98 19.33 16.14 10.19
CA MET A 98 19.60 15.99 11.62
C MET A 98 18.59 16.71 12.51
N ALA A 99 18.01 17.83 12.05
CA ALA A 99 17.03 18.59 12.82
C ALA A 99 15.69 17.85 13.06
N MET A 100 15.47 16.69 12.40
CA MET A 100 14.36 15.78 12.71
C MET A 100 14.56 15.00 14.00
N ASP A 101 15.76 14.98 14.58
CA ASP A 101 16.03 14.35 15.88
C ASP A 101 15.75 15.34 17.03
N LYS A 102 15.10 14.85 18.08
CA LYS A 102 14.66 15.66 19.22
C LYS A 102 15.84 16.30 19.97
N ASP A 103 16.91 15.55 20.18
CA ASP A 103 18.07 16.03 20.95
C ASP A 103 18.86 17.06 20.12
N VAL A 104 18.95 16.85 18.81
CA VAL A 104 19.55 17.82 17.88
C VAL A 104 18.73 19.10 17.79
N ALA A 105 17.41 19.01 17.65
CA ALA A 105 16.54 20.20 17.65
C ALA A 105 16.64 20.98 18.97
N GLY A 106 16.69 20.28 20.11
CA GLY A 106 16.96 20.88 21.42
C GLY A 106 18.30 21.60 21.46
N PHE A 107 19.37 20.97 20.97
CA PHE A 107 20.69 21.57 20.89
C PHE A 107 20.73 22.79 19.95
N LEU A 108 20.16 22.72 18.75
CA LEU A 108 20.04 23.85 17.82
C LEU A 108 19.35 25.05 18.48
N GLN A 109 18.31 24.79 19.28
CA GLN A 109 17.63 25.82 20.04
C GLN A 109 18.50 26.43 21.15
N GLU A 110 19.23 25.61 21.92
CA GLU A 110 20.20 26.10 22.93
C GLU A 110 21.27 27.01 22.33
N PHE A 111 21.69 26.73 21.09
CA PHE A 111 22.71 27.49 20.36
C PHE A 111 22.16 28.71 19.62
N LYS A 112 20.88 29.05 19.80
CA LYS A 112 20.21 30.15 19.10
C LYS A 112 20.31 30.04 17.58
N ALA A 113 20.26 28.81 17.05
CA ALA A 113 20.23 28.58 15.60
C ALA A 113 19.10 29.36 14.93
N THR A 114 17.95 29.51 15.60
CA THR A 114 16.81 30.31 15.13
C THR A 114 17.19 31.75 14.79
N ASP A 115 17.98 32.42 15.63
CA ASP A 115 18.42 33.81 15.39
C ASP A 115 19.43 33.87 14.23
N ILE A 116 20.28 32.84 14.12
CA ILE A 116 21.27 32.71 13.04
C ILE A 116 20.55 32.53 11.70
N LEU A 117 19.64 31.55 11.61
CA LEU A 117 18.88 31.23 10.41
C LEU A 117 18.00 32.42 9.98
N LEU A 118 17.38 33.13 10.93
CA LEU A 118 16.65 34.37 10.64
C LEU A 118 17.57 35.44 10.02
N GLY A 119 18.77 35.63 10.58
CA GLY A 119 19.76 36.56 10.04
C GLY A 119 20.24 36.20 8.63
N VAL A 120 20.30 34.91 8.32
CA VAL A 120 20.64 34.37 7.00
C VAL A 120 19.50 34.61 6.02
N ILE A 121 18.27 34.23 6.36
CA ILE A 121 17.06 34.44 5.56
C ILE A 121 16.89 35.92 5.20
N ALA A 122 17.06 36.83 6.17
CA ALA A 122 16.85 38.27 5.96
C ALA A 122 17.89 38.92 5.02
N LYS A 123 19.03 38.26 4.76
CA LYS A 123 20.15 38.80 3.97
C LYS A 123 20.46 37.98 2.72
N SER A 124 20.06 36.72 2.67
CA SER A 124 20.33 35.81 1.57
C SER A 124 19.65 36.28 0.29
N ARG A 125 20.36 36.16 -0.82
CA ARG A 125 19.81 36.28 -2.19
C ARG A 125 19.80 34.93 -2.92
N CYS A 126 20.04 33.84 -2.20
CA CYS A 126 20.08 32.49 -2.72
C CYS A 126 18.80 31.74 -2.31
N PRO A 127 17.88 31.43 -3.23
CA PRO A 127 16.61 30.76 -2.90
C PRO A 127 16.82 29.41 -2.22
N ARG A 128 17.76 28.59 -2.72
CA ARG A 128 18.11 27.29 -2.14
C ARG A 128 18.58 27.39 -0.68
N LEU A 129 19.37 28.43 -0.37
CA LEU A 129 19.81 28.65 1.01
C LEU A 129 18.64 29.06 1.92
N THR A 130 17.73 29.88 1.42
CA THR A 130 16.52 30.28 2.15
C THR A 130 15.62 29.07 2.39
N GLU A 131 15.38 28.26 1.38
CA GLU A 131 14.64 26.99 1.46
C GLU A 131 15.22 26.09 2.56
N ILE A 132 16.53 25.80 2.54
CA ILE A 132 17.18 24.94 3.55
C ILE A 132 17.04 25.53 4.95
N CYS A 133 17.24 26.84 5.11
CA CYS A 133 17.08 27.51 6.41
C CYS A 133 15.66 27.37 6.96
N VAL A 134 14.64 27.59 6.12
CA VAL A 134 13.23 27.45 6.50
C VAL A 134 12.89 25.98 6.79
N GLY A 135 13.44 25.05 6.00
CA GLY A 135 13.29 23.62 6.21
C GLY A 135 13.84 23.13 7.56
N ILE A 136 15.03 23.61 7.95
CA ILE A 136 15.61 23.36 9.28
C ILE A 136 14.68 23.88 10.38
N LEU A 137 14.18 25.12 10.25
CA LEU A 137 13.23 25.70 11.20
C LEU A 137 11.92 24.88 11.26
N GLY A 138 11.44 24.39 10.12
CA GLY A 138 10.29 23.49 10.01
C GLY A 138 10.47 22.22 10.83
N ASN A 139 11.64 21.57 10.73
CA ASN A 139 11.92 20.35 11.49
C ASN A 139 12.07 20.63 12.99
N ILE A 140 12.72 21.73 13.37
CA ILE A 140 12.80 22.18 14.76
C ILE A 140 11.40 22.43 15.33
N ALA A 141 10.49 23.01 14.54
CA ALA A 141 9.12 23.30 14.97
C ALA A 141 8.23 22.06 15.15
N CYS A 142 8.65 20.87 14.71
CA CYS A 142 7.88 19.64 14.95
C CYS A 142 7.82 19.25 16.44
N PHE A 143 8.74 19.75 17.28
CA PHE A 143 8.72 19.50 18.72
C PHE A 143 8.03 20.63 19.51
N PRO A 144 7.16 20.32 20.50
CA PRO A 144 6.38 21.36 21.19
C PRO A 144 7.20 22.46 21.89
N ASP A 145 8.23 22.09 22.63
CA ASP A 145 9.02 23.04 23.43
C ASP A 145 9.82 24.02 22.56
N THR A 146 10.41 23.51 21.47
CA THR A 146 11.16 24.31 20.50
C THR A 146 10.22 25.17 19.66
N CYS A 147 9.07 24.65 19.23
CA CYS A 147 8.04 25.42 18.51
C CYS A 147 7.52 26.59 19.35
N LEU A 148 7.28 26.38 20.65
CA LEU A 148 6.90 27.44 21.59
C LEU A 148 7.95 28.57 21.61
N THR A 149 9.23 28.20 21.71
CA THR A 149 10.32 29.17 21.76
C THR A 149 10.51 29.91 20.44
N LEU A 150 10.43 29.19 19.32
CA LEU A 150 10.50 29.75 17.97
C LEU A 150 9.36 30.75 17.73
N SER A 151 8.15 30.39 18.14
CA SER A 151 6.95 31.22 17.96
C SER A 151 6.99 32.52 18.78
N GLN A 152 7.71 32.54 19.91
CA GLN A 152 7.89 33.76 20.71
C GLN A 152 8.76 34.83 20.01
N ASN A 153 9.54 34.46 18.99
CA ASN A 153 10.30 35.41 18.20
C ASN A 153 9.36 36.17 17.22
N GLU A 154 9.16 37.47 17.45
CA GLU A 154 8.29 38.32 16.63
C GLU A 154 8.89 38.61 15.25
N ASP A 155 10.20 38.87 15.18
CA ASP A 155 10.92 39.16 13.93
C ASP A 155 10.85 37.96 12.99
N LEU A 156 11.06 36.75 13.52
CA LEU A 156 10.91 35.51 12.77
C LEU A 156 9.49 35.35 12.22
N GLY A 157 8.48 35.61 13.05
CA GLY A 157 7.09 35.55 12.62
C GLY A 157 6.81 36.48 11.44
N ALA A 158 7.27 37.73 11.53
CA ALA A 158 7.09 38.72 10.46
C ALA A 158 7.81 38.29 9.16
N VAL A 159 9.05 37.79 9.25
CA VAL A 159 9.82 37.33 8.09
C VAL A 159 9.16 36.12 7.42
N LEU A 160 8.75 35.11 8.19
CA LEU A 160 8.09 33.92 7.64
C LEU A 160 6.78 34.25 6.91
N LEU A 161 5.98 35.18 7.45
CA LEU A 161 4.76 35.62 6.76
C LEU A 161 5.04 36.42 5.48
N LEU A 162 6.18 37.10 5.39
CA LEU A 162 6.62 37.76 4.16
C LEU A 162 7.14 36.77 3.11
N LEU A 163 7.80 35.68 3.53
CA LEU A 163 8.32 34.64 2.63
C LEU A 163 7.23 33.90 1.85
N LEU A 164 5.96 33.94 2.29
CA LEU A 164 4.84 33.45 1.49
C LEU A 164 4.69 34.18 0.15
N GLY A 165 5.26 35.39 0.01
CA GLY A 165 5.30 36.17 -1.22
C GLY A 165 6.61 36.05 -2.00
N ASP A 166 7.47 35.06 -1.69
CA ASP A 166 8.67 34.81 -2.47
C ASP A 166 8.33 34.34 -3.90
N THR A 167 9.31 34.37 -4.79
CA THR A 167 9.19 33.86 -6.16
C THR A 167 9.57 32.39 -6.31
N ASP A 168 10.26 31.82 -5.32
CA ASP A 168 10.78 30.46 -5.33
C ASP A 168 9.79 29.44 -4.75
N PRO A 169 9.23 28.49 -5.55
CA PRO A 169 8.23 27.54 -5.07
C PRO A 169 8.68 26.66 -3.89
N PRO A 170 9.90 26.08 -3.87
CA PRO A 170 10.39 25.31 -2.72
C PRO A 170 10.42 26.11 -1.42
N THR A 171 10.87 27.37 -1.46
CA THR A 171 10.86 28.25 -0.28
C THR A 171 9.44 28.49 0.26
N ILE A 172 8.46 28.73 -0.61
CA ILE A 172 7.06 28.92 -0.22
C ILE A 172 6.47 27.61 0.35
N LEU A 173 6.85 26.47 -0.21
CA LEU A 173 6.41 25.15 0.25
C LEU A 173 6.88 24.89 1.69
N GLU A 174 8.18 25.07 1.96
CA GLU A 174 8.75 24.88 3.30
C GLU A 174 8.21 25.92 4.28
N THR A 175 7.99 27.16 3.84
CA THR A 175 7.35 28.20 4.66
C THR A 175 5.92 27.80 5.03
N SER A 176 5.14 27.31 4.07
CA SER A 176 3.77 26.82 4.29
C SER A 176 3.75 25.63 5.26
N ARG A 177 4.68 24.68 5.11
CA ARG A 177 4.84 23.52 6.01
C ARG A 177 5.16 23.95 7.44
N LEU A 178 6.09 24.89 7.62
CA LEU A 178 6.45 25.42 8.94
C LEU A 178 5.25 26.14 9.58
N LEU A 179 4.54 27.00 8.84
CA LEU A 179 3.36 27.69 9.35
C LEU A 179 2.23 26.72 9.72
N LEU A 180 1.98 25.69 8.89
CA LEU A 180 1.00 24.65 9.17
C LEU A 180 1.36 23.88 10.45
N THR A 181 2.64 23.55 10.63
CA THR A 181 3.15 22.90 11.84
C THR A 181 2.89 23.76 13.07
N CYS A 182 3.25 25.04 13.01
CA CYS A 182 3.03 26.00 14.09
C CYS A 182 1.54 26.18 14.44
N VAL A 183 0.69 26.39 13.43
CA VAL A 183 -0.76 26.59 13.62
C VAL A 183 -1.44 25.34 14.17
N SER A 184 -0.90 24.15 13.87
CA SER A 184 -1.41 22.87 14.38
C SER A 184 -1.05 22.61 15.85
N GLN A 185 -0.13 23.37 16.44
CA GLN A 185 0.24 23.23 17.84
C GLN A 185 -0.64 24.08 18.77
N LYS A 186 -1.32 23.42 19.72
CA LYS A 186 -2.30 24.04 20.62
C LYS A 186 -1.78 25.24 21.41
N ASP A 187 -0.51 25.20 21.84
CA ASP A 187 0.06 26.22 22.73
C ASP A 187 0.41 27.54 22.01
N VAL A 188 0.66 27.48 20.70
CA VAL A 188 1.06 28.66 19.89
C VAL A 188 0.08 29.00 18.77
N CYS A 189 -0.92 28.17 18.52
CA CYS A 189 -1.94 28.35 17.50
C CYS A 189 -2.56 29.76 17.52
N SER A 190 -3.03 30.21 18.69
CA SER A 190 -3.68 31.51 18.85
C SER A 190 -2.75 32.69 18.53
N LEU A 191 -1.45 32.57 18.82
CA LEU A 191 -0.45 33.57 18.50
C LEU A 191 -0.24 33.67 16.99
N TRP A 192 -0.14 32.53 16.29
CA TRP A 192 0.04 32.51 14.85
C TRP A 192 -1.19 32.98 14.09
N LEU A 193 -2.40 32.59 14.53
CA LEU A 193 -3.65 33.12 13.97
C LEU A 193 -3.72 34.65 14.12
N GLN A 194 -3.35 35.19 15.29
CA GLN A 194 -3.30 36.63 15.49
C GLN A 194 -2.31 37.32 14.52
N ARG A 195 -1.11 36.75 14.32
CA ARG A 195 -0.11 37.30 13.39
C ARG A 195 -0.60 37.27 11.93
N ILE A 196 -1.22 36.15 11.52
CA ILE A 196 -1.78 36.00 10.17
C ILE A 196 -2.92 37.00 9.93
N ARG A 197 -3.81 37.20 10.92
CA ARG A 197 -4.88 38.22 10.85
C ARG A 197 -4.32 39.65 10.66
N GLN A 198 -3.18 39.96 11.27
CA GLN A 198 -2.57 41.28 11.20
C GLN A 198 -1.84 41.55 9.88
N GLN A 199 -1.35 40.50 9.22
CA GLN A 199 -0.54 40.62 8.01
C GLN A 199 -1.40 40.43 6.75
N MET A 200 -1.85 41.55 6.17
CA MET A 200 -2.76 41.55 5.01
C MET A 200 -2.17 40.87 3.75
N SER A 201 -0.84 40.85 3.59
CA SER A 201 -0.18 40.23 2.43
C SER A 201 -0.32 38.70 2.41
N VAL A 202 -0.56 38.06 3.56
CA VAL A 202 -0.69 36.60 3.63
C VAL A 202 -1.82 36.11 2.74
N ARG A 203 -2.98 36.77 2.83
CA ARG A 203 -4.14 36.45 2.00
C ARG A 203 -3.81 36.56 0.52
N SER A 204 -3.28 37.70 0.07
CA SER A 204 -2.99 37.93 -1.36
C SER A 204 -1.97 36.93 -1.90
N ASN A 205 -0.95 36.60 -1.10
CA ASN A 205 0.09 35.65 -1.50
C ASN A 205 -0.45 34.23 -1.64
N LEU A 206 -1.23 33.73 -0.67
CA LEU A 206 -1.82 32.40 -0.74
C LEU A 206 -2.83 32.28 -1.90
N LEU A 207 -3.66 33.32 -2.11
CA LEU A 207 -4.55 33.39 -3.27
C LEU A 207 -3.78 33.33 -4.59
N PHE A 208 -2.70 34.11 -4.70
CA PHE A 208 -1.86 34.11 -5.89
C PHE A 208 -1.26 32.72 -6.16
N VAL A 209 -0.74 32.03 -5.14
CA VAL A 209 -0.18 30.68 -5.30
C VAL A 209 -1.25 29.70 -5.78
N MET A 210 -2.43 29.65 -5.14
CA MET A 210 -3.53 28.77 -5.53
C MET A 210 -4.02 29.03 -6.97
N CYS A 211 -4.02 30.29 -7.40
CA CYS A 211 -4.48 30.68 -8.74
C CYS A 211 -3.41 30.57 -9.85
N SER A 212 -2.11 30.52 -9.54
CA SER A 212 -1.04 30.67 -10.55
C SER A 212 0.03 29.59 -10.55
N SER A 213 0.18 28.83 -9.46
CA SER A 213 1.15 27.75 -9.37
C SER A 213 0.65 26.52 -10.13
N THR A 214 1.57 25.82 -10.80
CA THR A 214 1.37 24.49 -11.40
C THR A 214 2.15 23.39 -10.66
N ASN A 215 2.85 23.75 -9.58
CA ASN A 215 3.57 22.80 -8.74
C ASN A 215 2.58 22.12 -7.78
N THR A 216 2.41 20.80 -7.94
CA THR A 216 1.44 19.99 -7.20
C THR A 216 1.73 19.97 -5.70
N ASP A 217 2.99 19.78 -5.31
CA ASP A 217 3.39 19.68 -3.90
C ASP A 217 3.18 21.01 -3.17
N LEU A 218 3.46 22.13 -3.85
CA LEU A 218 3.21 23.47 -3.32
C LEU A 218 1.70 23.73 -3.17
N LEU A 219 0.90 23.39 -4.18
CA LEU A 219 -0.56 23.54 -4.11
C LEU A 219 -1.15 22.71 -2.97
N GLU A 220 -0.73 21.44 -2.83
CA GLU A 220 -1.18 20.58 -1.73
C GLU A 220 -0.83 21.18 -0.36
N LYS A 221 0.41 21.65 -0.17
CA LYS A 221 0.83 22.22 1.12
C LYS A 221 0.16 23.56 1.45
N VAL A 222 -0.05 24.41 0.44
CA VAL A 222 -0.79 25.67 0.61
C VAL A 222 -2.26 25.39 0.89
N GLY A 223 -2.85 24.40 0.22
CA GLY A 223 -4.19 23.91 0.49
C GLY A 223 -4.35 23.49 1.95
N GLU A 224 -3.45 22.64 2.45
CA GLU A 224 -3.49 22.16 3.85
C GLU A 224 -3.39 23.32 4.85
N LEU A 225 -2.57 24.33 4.56
CA LEU A 225 -2.45 25.52 5.40
C LEU A 225 -3.76 26.33 5.41
N VAL A 226 -4.32 26.63 4.24
CA VAL A 226 -5.57 27.41 4.14
C VAL A 226 -6.73 26.66 4.79
N ASP A 227 -6.85 25.37 4.50
CA ASP A 227 -7.85 24.48 5.10
C ASP A 227 -7.77 24.52 6.62
N LYS A 228 -6.55 24.36 7.17
CA LYS A 228 -6.35 24.36 8.60
C LYS A 228 -6.65 25.71 9.25
N LEU A 229 -6.32 26.80 8.57
CA LEU A 229 -6.65 28.15 9.05
C LEU A 229 -8.16 28.37 9.13
N PHE A 230 -8.93 27.90 8.14
CA PHE A 230 -10.38 28.05 8.11
C PHE A 230 -11.08 27.13 9.11
N ASP A 231 -10.60 25.90 9.29
CA ASP A 231 -11.07 24.97 10.33
C ASP A 231 -10.90 25.54 11.74
N LEU A 232 -9.81 26.28 11.99
CA LEU A 232 -9.51 26.85 13.30
C LEU A 232 -10.15 28.22 13.57
N ASP A 233 -10.45 29.00 12.52
CA ASP A 233 -10.78 30.41 12.64
C ASP A 233 -11.81 30.89 11.61
N GLU A 234 -13.09 30.77 11.98
CA GLU A 234 -14.24 31.23 11.18
C GLU A 234 -14.19 32.75 10.91
N GLU A 235 -13.74 33.57 11.86
CA GLU A 235 -13.66 35.03 11.68
C GLU A 235 -12.62 35.41 10.61
N LEU A 236 -11.49 34.71 10.59
CA LEU A 236 -10.46 34.86 9.56
C LEU A 236 -11.03 34.47 8.19
N MET A 237 -11.72 33.33 8.11
CA MET A 237 -12.39 32.88 6.88
C MET A 237 -13.39 33.92 6.38
N THR A 238 -14.30 34.41 7.22
CA THR A 238 -15.28 35.44 6.86
C THR A 238 -14.57 36.74 6.40
N SER A 239 -13.51 37.16 7.08
CA SER A 239 -12.70 38.32 6.66
C SER A 239 -12.06 38.10 5.28
N TRP A 240 -11.54 36.89 5.04
CA TRP A 240 -10.90 36.50 3.78
C TRP A 240 -11.88 36.31 2.62
N ILE A 241 -13.17 36.19 2.88
CA ILE A 241 -14.20 36.19 1.83
C ILE A 241 -14.66 37.63 1.60
N THR A 242 -15.00 38.34 2.68
CA THR A 242 -15.66 39.66 2.62
C THR A 242 -14.76 40.84 2.26
N ALA A 243 -13.43 40.74 2.37
CA ALA A 243 -12.57 41.92 2.07
C ALA A 243 -12.69 42.43 0.63
N GLN A 244 -13.38 41.72 -0.27
CA GLN A 244 -13.78 42.22 -1.58
C GLN A 244 -14.74 43.43 -1.52
N GLN A 245 -15.57 43.57 -0.48
CA GLN A 245 -16.61 44.61 -0.42
C GLN A 245 -16.08 46.00 -0.01
N ASN A 246 -14.85 46.11 0.51
CA ASN A 246 -14.31 47.37 1.02
C ASN A 246 -13.26 48.03 0.10
N GLU A 247 -12.86 47.40 -0.99
CA GLU A 247 -11.82 47.90 -1.91
C GLU A 247 -12.37 48.55 -3.20
N GLU A 248 -13.69 48.66 -3.35
CA GLU A 248 -14.34 49.36 -4.48
C GLU A 248 -13.96 50.84 -4.65
N GLU A 249 -13.18 51.44 -3.73
CA GLU A 249 -12.79 52.86 -3.79
C GLU A 249 -11.38 53.16 -4.34
N LYS A 250 -10.60 52.17 -4.82
CA LYS A 250 -9.27 52.46 -5.41
C LYS A 250 -9.06 51.82 -6.78
N GLU A 251 -9.66 52.40 -7.81
CA GLU A 251 -9.22 52.24 -9.20
C GLU A 251 -7.77 52.70 -9.34
N GLY A 252 -6.86 51.80 -9.76
CA GLY A 252 -5.54 52.23 -10.21
C GLY A 252 -4.37 51.24 -10.25
N ASP A 253 -4.55 49.97 -10.59
CA ASP A 253 -3.60 49.22 -11.46
C ASP A 253 -4.23 47.89 -11.88
N GLY A 254 -3.79 47.30 -13.00
CA GLY A 254 -4.38 46.11 -13.62
C GLY A 254 -4.19 44.78 -12.87
N GLU A 255 -4.20 44.77 -11.54
CA GLU A 255 -4.21 43.53 -10.74
C GLU A 255 -5.58 42.85 -10.87
N ARG A 256 -5.60 41.62 -11.37
CA ARG A 256 -6.82 40.80 -11.37
C ARG A 256 -7.21 40.57 -9.92
N HIS A 257 -8.35 41.10 -9.50
CA HIS A 257 -8.90 40.80 -8.17
C HIS A 257 -9.10 39.29 -8.04
N LEU A 258 -8.29 38.65 -7.20
CA LEU A 258 -8.37 37.22 -6.92
C LEU A 258 -9.44 36.97 -5.86
N GLU A 259 -10.45 36.18 -6.23
CA GLU A 259 -11.50 35.74 -5.33
C GLU A 259 -11.13 34.40 -4.67
N MET A 260 -11.43 34.27 -3.37
CA MET A 260 -11.11 33.06 -2.59
C MET A 260 -11.69 31.79 -3.20
N ALA A 261 -13.01 31.74 -3.40
CA ALA A 261 -13.68 30.57 -3.96
C ALA A 261 -13.21 30.25 -5.39
N SER A 262 -12.90 31.27 -6.20
CA SER A 262 -12.34 31.08 -7.55
C SER A 262 -10.91 30.51 -7.52
N CYS A 263 -10.05 30.95 -6.61
CA CYS A 263 -8.70 30.38 -6.47
C CYS A 263 -8.70 28.97 -5.89
N LEU A 264 -9.59 28.67 -4.93
CA LEU A 264 -9.79 27.31 -4.43
C LEU A 264 -10.22 26.38 -5.57
N LEU A 265 -11.16 26.82 -6.41
CA LEU A 265 -11.61 26.07 -7.57
C LEU A 265 -10.48 25.84 -8.59
N GLU A 266 -9.66 26.85 -8.86
CA GLU A 266 -8.55 26.72 -9.81
C GLU A 266 -7.48 25.74 -9.31
N ALA A 267 -7.11 25.80 -8.04
CA ALA A 267 -6.18 24.84 -7.44
C ALA A 267 -6.76 23.41 -7.45
N ALA A 268 -8.05 23.24 -7.11
CA ALA A 268 -8.72 21.95 -7.15
C ALA A 268 -8.73 21.34 -8.56
N LYS A 269 -8.96 22.16 -9.60
CA LYS A 269 -8.89 21.72 -11.01
C LYS A 269 -7.51 21.20 -11.38
N GLN A 270 -6.45 21.86 -10.91
CA GLN A 270 -5.08 21.45 -11.19
C GLN A 270 -4.71 20.14 -10.50
N LEU A 271 -5.24 19.89 -9.29
CA LEU A 271 -4.95 18.68 -8.52
C LEU A 271 -5.85 17.48 -8.86
N ARG A 272 -6.98 17.70 -9.56
CA ARG A 272 -8.00 16.69 -9.89
C ARG A 272 -7.43 15.35 -10.36
N SER A 273 -6.43 15.35 -11.25
CA SER A 273 -5.81 14.13 -11.78
C SER A 273 -4.48 13.74 -11.15
N GLU A 274 -3.84 14.64 -10.40
CA GLU A 274 -2.45 14.48 -9.94
C GLU A 274 -2.37 14.05 -8.46
N SER A 275 -3.22 14.60 -7.57
CA SER A 275 -3.21 14.29 -6.14
C SER A 275 -4.64 14.19 -5.58
N PRO A 276 -5.16 12.97 -5.31
CA PRO A 276 -6.48 12.80 -4.71
C PRO A 276 -6.54 13.35 -3.28
N ASN A 277 -5.44 13.28 -2.53
CA ASN A 277 -5.33 13.86 -1.19
C ASN A 277 -5.39 15.40 -1.27
N GLY A 278 -4.66 16.01 -2.21
CA GLY A 278 -4.74 17.44 -2.45
C GLY A 278 -6.15 17.88 -2.86
N LEU A 279 -6.81 17.14 -3.74
CA LEU A 279 -8.20 17.40 -4.13
C LEU A 279 -9.15 17.34 -2.91
N GLU A 280 -8.97 16.38 -2.00
CA GLU A 280 -9.74 16.27 -0.77
C GLU A 280 -9.66 17.55 0.07
N VAL A 281 -8.44 18.08 0.27
CA VAL A 281 -8.18 19.28 1.07
C VAL A 281 -8.94 20.48 0.49
N TYR A 282 -8.87 20.70 -0.82
CA TYR A 282 -9.57 21.83 -1.45
C TYR A 282 -11.10 21.66 -1.43
N LEU A 283 -11.61 20.44 -1.53
CA LEU A 283 -13.05 20.16 -1.38
C LEU A 283 -13.52 20.38 0.07
N HIS A 284 -12.71 20.00 1.06
CA HIS A 284 -12.98 20.31 2.46
C HIS A 284 -12.98 21.82 2.71
N THR A 285 -12.02 22.57 2.17
CA THR A 285 -12.02 24.02 2.29
C THR A 285 -13.26 24.64 1.64
N LEU A 286 -13.66 24.19 0.44
CA LEU A 286 -14.89 24.64 -0.21
C LEU A 286 -16.14 24.28 0.63
N GLN A 287 -16.15 23.12 1.28
CA GLN A 287 -17.22 22.75 2.22
C GLN A 287 -17.27 23.71 3.40
N LEU A 288 -16.13 24.07 4.03
CA LEU A 288 -16.10 25.07 5.11
C LEU A 288 -16.69 26.41 4.68
N LEU A 289 -16.45 26.84 3.44
CA LEU A 289 -17.09 28.05 2.89
C LEU A 289 -18.62 27.93 2.86
N THR A 290 -19.16 26.73 2.64
CA THR A 290 -20.62 26.50 2.64
C THR A 290 -21.25 26.50 4.03
N THR A 291 -20.46 26.46 5.11
CA THR A 291 -20.99 26.46 6.48
C THR A 291 -21.25 27.86 7.04
N ILE A 292 -20.80 28.92 6.36
CA ILE A 292 -20.99 30.31 6.76
C ILE A 292 -21.87 31.09 5.77
N ASP A 293 -22.59 32.08 6.29
CA ASP A 293 -23.56 32.86 5.50
C ASP A 293 -22.89 33.64 4.37
N GLU A 294 -21.71 34.23 4.61
CA GLU A 294 -20.98 35.00 3.60
C GLU A 294 -20.48 34.11 2.46
N GLY A 295 -20.02 32.89 2.75
CA GLY A 295 -19.60 31.94 1.72
C GLY A 295 -20.78 31.45 0.87
N ILE A 296 -21.94 31.18 1.48
CA ILE A 296 -23.18 30.88 0.75
C ILE A 296 -23.61 32.06 -0.13
N GLN A 297 -23.47 33.30 0.35
CA GLN A 297 -23.76 34.49 -0.47
C GLN A 297 -22.80 34.60 -1.67
N THR A 298 -21.51 34.32 -1.50
CA THR A 298 -20.53 34.27 -2.58
C THR A 298 -20.91 33.23 -3.63
N PHE A 299 -21.31 32.02 -3.23
CA PHE A 299 -21.75 30.99 -4.16
C PHE A 299 -23.11 31.27 -4.81
N ALA A 300 -24.00 31.96 -4.10
CA ALA A 300 -25.32 32.32 -4.62
C ALA A 300 -25.27 33.49 -5.62
N ALA A 301 -24.20 34.29 -5.63
CA ALA A 301 -24.09 35.47 -6.48
C ALA A 301 -24.22 35.13 -7.99
N PRO A 302 -24.94 35.92 -8.80
CA PRO A 302 -25.19 35.61 -10.21
C PRO A 302 -23.93 35.49 -11.07
N ASP A 303 -22.92 36.32 -10.78
CA ASP A 303 -21.60 36.32 -11.44
C ASP A 303 -20.52 35.67 -10.55
N GLY A 304 -20.93 34.97 -9.50
CA GLY A 304 -20.03 34.30 -8.55
C GLY A 304 -19.56 32.92 -9.04
N PRO A 305 -18.66 32.27 -8.29
CA PRO A 305 -18.06 31.00 -8.69
C PRO A 305 -18.98 29.79 -8.48
N GLY A 306 -20.17 29.97 -7.89
CA GLY A 306 -21.07 28.87 -7.50
C GLY A 306 -21.40 27.91 -8.65
N LYS A 307 -21.70 28.44 -9.83
CA LYS A 307 -21.95 27.61 -11.03
C LYS A 307 -20.73 26.79 -11.45
N ALA A 308 -19.55 27.42 -11.48
CA ALA A 308 -18.32 26.76 -11.90
C ALA A 308 -17.87 25.70 -10.88
N VAL A 309 -18.09 25.94 -9.58
CA VAL A 309 -17.86 24.95 -8.52
C VAL A 309 -18.85 23.79 -8.65
N TRP A 310 -20.13 24.07 -8.89
CA TRP A 310 -21.14 23.03 -9.11
C TRP A 310 -20.79 22.12 -10.28
N GLU A 311 -20.45 22.69 -11.43
CA GLU A 311 -20.04 21.93 -12.63
C GLU A 311 -18.81 21.07 -12.31
N PHE A 312 -17.78 21.66 -11.72
CA PHE A 312 -16.54 20.96 -11.37
C PHE A 312 -16.77 19.79 -10.39
N VAL A 313 -17.45 20.03 -9.26
CA VAL A 313 -17.66 18.98 -8.24
C VAL A 313 -18.60 17.90 -8.77
N SER A 314 -19.58 18.28 -9.60
CA SER A 314 -20.44 17.30 -10.29
C SER A 314 -19.62 16.40 -11.21
N ASP A 315 -18.71 16.96 -12.00
CA ASP A 315 -17.83 16.20 -12.88
C ASP A 315 -16.91 15.27 -12.08
N VAL A 316 -16.28 15.75 -11.00
CA VAL A 316 -15.43 14.92 -10.12
C VAL A 316 -16.22 13.70 -9.60
N VAL A 317 -17.42 13.93 -9.07
CA VAL A 317 -18.25 12.84 -8.52
C VAL A 317 -18.81 11.93 -9.62
N CYS A 318 -19.05 12.42 -10.83
CA CYS A 318 -19.63 11.63 -11.92
C CYS A 318 -18.59 10.87 -12.75
N GLU A 319 -17.40 11.44 -12.96
CA GLU A 319 -16.39 10.95 -13.89
C GLU A 319 -15.20 10.29 -13.19
N ASP A 320 -14.84 10.73 -11.98
CA ASP A 320 -13.63 10.26 -11.29
C ASP A 320 -13.94 9.35 -10.10
N LEU A 321 -15.04 9.59 -9.40
CA LEU A 321 -15.40 8.87 -8.17
C LEU A 321 -16.61 7.96 -8.39
N CYS A 322 -16.66 6.83 -7.67
CA CYS A 322 -17.80 5.89 -7.66
C CYS A 322 -18.36 5.54 -9.06
N GLN A 323 -17.52 5.12 -10.01
CA GLN A 323 -17.91 4.78 -11.38
C GLN A 323 -18.87 3.56 -11.44
N PRO A 324 -19.66 3.40 -12.52
CA PRO A 324 -20.66 2.32 -12.62
C PRO A 324 -20.07 0.90 -12.52
N THR A 325 -18.79 0.74 -12.83
CA THR A 325 -18.04 -0.52 -12.76
C THR A 325 -17.33 -0.74 -11.44
N ASP A 326 -17.33 0.24 -10.55
CA ASP A 326 -16.58 0.19 -9.30
C ASP A 326 -17.26 -0.73 -8.30
N LEU A 327 -16.45 -1.50 -7.58
CA LEU A 327 -16.92 -2.38 -6.51
C LEU A 327 -17.30 -1.55 -5.27
N PRO A 328 -18.22 -2.00 -4.40
CA PRO A 328 -18.60 -1.29 -3.18
C PRO A 328 -17.42 -0.92 -2.25
N VAL A 329 -16.30 -1.66 -2.31
CA VAL A 329 -15.08 -1.36 -1.53
C VAL A 329 -14.40 -0.04 -1.94
N VAL A 330 -14.56 0.40 -3.20
CA VAL A 330 -14.03 1.69 -3.68
C VAL A 330 -14.65 2.85 -2.90
N LEU A 331 -15.90 2.69 -2.44
CA LEU A 331 -16.54 3.65 -1.56
C LEU A 331 -15.80 3.82 -0.23
N GLN A 332 -15.17 2.76 0.30
CA GLN A 332 -14.42 2.87 1.56
C GLN A 332 -13.10 3.64 1.39
N GLU A 333 -12.45 3.52 0.23
CA GLU A 333 -11.22 4.25 -0.09
C GLU A 333 -11.52 5.73 -0.40
N GLN A 334 -12.65 6.02 -1.04
CA GLN A 334 -13.02 7.37 -1.50
C GLN A 334 -13.98 8.12 -0.56
N LYS A 335 -14.35 7.53 0.59
CA LYS A 335 -15.40 8.09 1.48
C LYS A 335 -15.13 9.52 1.91
N SER A 336 -13.87 9.89 2.20
CA SER A 336 -13.53 11.22 2.71
C SER A 336 -13.80 12.30 1.65
N ILE A 337 -13.29 12.11 0.44
CA ILE A 337 -13.52 13.00 -0.71
C ILE A 337 -15.02 13.11 -1.04
N LEU A 338 -15.74 11.99 -1.03
CA LEU A 338 -17.17 11.97 -1.32
C LEU A 338 -18.01 12.72 -0.28
N VAL A 339 -17.65 12.65 1.02
CA VAL A 339 -18.31 13.43 2.07
C VAL A 339 -18.22 14.92 1.76
N GLN A 340 -17.01 15.40 1.42
CA GLN A 340 -16.81 16.83 1.15
C GLN A 340 -17.51 17.26 -0.14
N ALA A 341 -17.36 16.46 -1.21
CA ALA A 341 -17.99 16.75 -2.50
C ALA A 341 -19.52 16.82 -2.41
N PHE A 342 -20.16 15.84 -1.75
CA PHE A 342 -21.62 15.86 -1.61
C PHE A 342 -22.10 16.96 -0.66
N ALA A 343 -21.35 17.32 0.38
CA ALA A 343 -21.70 18.44 1.24
C ALA A 343 -21.72 19.76 0.45
N VAL A 344 -20.69 20.00 -0.38
CA VAL A 344 -20.62 21.17 -1.27
C VAL A 344 -21.79 21.17 -2.26
N LEU A 345 -22.03 20.05 -2.97
CA LEU A 345 -23.13 19.94 -3.92
C LEU A 345 -24.49 20.19 -3.25
N GLN A 346 -24.73 19.61 -2.09
CA GLN A 346 -25.98 19.80 -1.35
C GLN A 346 -26.21 21.27 -0.99
N ALA A 347 -25.18 21.95 -0.48
CA ALA A 347 -25.27 23.37 -0.13
C ALA A 347 -25.51 24.25 -1.36
N LEU A 348 -24.77 24.02 -2.44
CA LEU A 348 -24.95 24.74 -3.72
C LEU A 348 -26.35 24.51 -4.31
N TYR A 349 -26.86 23.28 -4.26
CA TYR A 349 -28.21 22.95 -4.73
C TYR A 349 -29.29 23.72 -3.97
N ARG A 350 -29.08 24.04 -2.69
CA ARG A 350 -30.03 24.83 -1.89
C ARG A 350 -30.00 26.32 -2.24
N CYS A 351 -28.88 26.86 -2.72
CA CYS A 351 -28.73 28.28 -3.06
C CYS A 351 -28.76 28.59 -4.58
N GLN A 352 -28.82 27.58 -5.45
CA GLN A 352 -28.73 27.68 -6.92
C GLN A 352 -29.82 28.51 -7.64
N GLU A 353 -30.84 29.05 -6.94
CA GLU A 353 -32.00 29.74 -7.55
C GLU A 353 -31.63 30.89 -8.50
N GLN A 354 -30.38 31.35 -8.47
CA GLN A 354 -29.89 32.47 -9.25
C GLN A 354 -29.17 32.08 -10.56
N TRP A 355 -28.68 30.84 -10.72
CA TRP A 355 -27.84 30.45 -11.87
C TRP A 355 -28.08 29.05 -12.45
N CYS A 356 -28.94 28.22 -11.84
CA CYS A 356 -29.40 26.94 -12.43
C CYS A 356 -30.91 26.76 -12.22
N ASP A 357 -31.64 26.34 -13.25
CA ASP A 357 -33.04 25.90 -13.07
C ASP A 357 -33.01 24.57 -12.33
N ARG A 358 -33.72 24.47 -11.20
CA ARG A 358 -33.71 23.28 -10.32
C ARG A 358 -34.17 21.99 -11.04
N SER A 359 -34.73 22.13 -12.24
CA SER A 359 -35.15 21.04 -13.12
C SER A 359 -34.05 20.44 -14.01
N ASP A 360 -32.84 21.04 -14.06
CA ASP A 360 -31.76 20.68 -15.01
C ASP A 360 -30.57 19.96 -14.35
N ILE A 361 -30.84 19.10 -13.36
CA ILE A 361 -29.80 18.28 -12.72
C ILE A 361 -29.39 17.16 -13.67
N SER A 362 -28.07 16.97 -13.81
CA SER A 362 -27.49 15.87 -14.59
C SER A 362 -28.02 14.49 -14.13
N ILE A 363 -28.50 13.70 -15.10
CA ILE A 363 -28.94 12.31 -14.90
C ILE A 363 -27.80 11.49 -14.28
N SER A 364 -26.56 11.71 -14.72
CA SER A 364 -25.36 11.05 -14.20
C SER A 364 -25.17 11.32 -12.71
N LEU A 365 -25.40 12.56 -12.26
CA LEU A 365 -25.24 12.94 -10.85
C LEU A 365 -26.29 12.25 -9.97
N ILE A 366 -27.54 12.23 -10.40
CA ILE A 366 -28.61 11.50 -9.69
C ILE A 366 -28.29 10.00 -9.67
N GLY A 367 -27.76 9.46 -10.77
CA GLY A 367 -27.27 8.10 -10.85
C GLY A 367 -26.16 7.78 -9.84
N THR A 368 -25.18 8.67 -9.66
CA THR A 368 -24.12 8.49 -8.67
C THR A 368 -24.66 8.58 -7.24
N VAL A 369 -25.56 9.52 -6.93
CA VAL A 369 -26.23 9.62 -5.62
C VAL A 369 -26.94 8.32 -5.26
N LEU A 370 -27.72 7.77 -6.21
CA LEU A 370 -28.43 6.50 -6.03
C LEU A 370 -27.47 5.31 -5.83
N ARG A 371 -26.35 5.29 -6.56
CA ARG A 371 -25.31 4.25 -6.45
C ARG A 371 -24.61 4.28 -5.09
N VAL A 372 -24.26 5.47 -4.60
CA VAL A 372 -23.63 5.63 -3.27
C VAL A 372 -24.56 5.10 -2.17
N LEU A 373 -25.86 5.41 -2.23
CA LEU A 373 -26.83 4.86 -1.28
C LEU A 373 -27.01 3.35 -1.41
N GLN A 374 -26.94 2.81 -2.63
CA GLN A 374 -26.97 1.37 -2.86
C GLN A 374 -25.76 0.69 -2.21
N TYR A 375 -24.54 1.16 -2.46
CA TYR A 375 -23.32 0.59 -1.88
C TYR A 375 -23.29 0.69 -0.35
N GLN A 376 -23.82 1.78 0.22
CA GLN A 376 -24.03 1.91 1.68
C GLN A 376 -25.03 0.88 2.23
N SER A 377 -26.12 0.61 1.50
CA SER A 377 -27.10 -0.40 1.90
C SER A 377 -26.51 -1.81 1.87
N GLU A 378 -25.74 -2.13 0.83
CA GLU A 378 -25.04 -3.41 0.69
C GLU A 378 -24.00 -3.61 1.82
N GLY A 379 -23.32 -2.54 2.25
CA GLY A 379 -22.38 -2.58 3.38
C GLY A 379 -23.04 -2.74 4.77
N LYS A 380 -24.33 -2.39 4.92
CA LYS A 380 -25.06 -2.51 6.20
C LYS A 380 -25.53 -3.93 6.50
N ASP A 381 -25.80 -4.74 5.48
CA ASP A 381 -26.23 -6.13 5.67
C ASP A 381 -25.08 -7.02 6.19
N ASP A 382 -23.82 -6.63 5.95
CA ASP A 382 -22.61 -7.24 6.54
C ASP A 382 -22.35 -6.82 8.01
N ALA A 383 -22.96 -5.73 8.49
CA ALA A 383 -22.70 -5.12 9.80
C ALA A 383 -23.55 -5.68 10.96
N THR A 384 -24.07 -6.91 10.85
CA THR A 384 -24.85 -7.58 11.92
C THR A 384 -23.99 -8.28 12.98
N SER A 385 -22.65 -8.19 12.88
CA SER A 385 -21.73 -8.70 13.90
C SER A 385 -21.55 -7.70 15.05
N ARG A 386 -21.60 -8.20 16.29
CA ARG A 386 -21.72 -7.43 17.55
C ARG A 386 -20.49 -6.60 17.98
N ASP A 387 -19.59 -6.24 17.07
CA ASP A 387 -18.38 -5.45 17.39
C ASP A 387 -18.02 -4.41 16.31
N ALA A 388 -19.01 -3.93 15.54
CA ALA A 388 -18.79 -2.84 14.59
C ALA A 388 -18.58 -1.51 15.34
N THR A 389 -17.32 -1.06 15.47
CA THR A 389 -17.03 0.38 15.54
C THR A 389 -17.70 1.02 14.34
N LYS A 390 -18.72 1.85 14.58
CA LYS A 390 -19.41 2.58 13.52
C LYS A 390 -18.37 3.42 12.79
N ASP A 391 -18.19 3.18 11.50
CA ASP A 391 -17.39 4.06 10.65
C ASP A 391 -18.15 5.39 10.53
N GLU A 392 -17.73 6.37 11.31
CA GLU A 392 -18.41 7.67 11.43
C GLU A 392 -18.47 8.38 10.07
N GLN A 393 -17.42 8.29 9.24
CA GLN A 393 -17.38 8.92 7.92
C GLN A 393 -18.34 8.28 6.93
N LEU A 394 -18.46 6.94 6.89
CA LEU A 394 -19.45 6.28 6.03
C LEU A 394 -20.89 6.61 6.46
N GLN A 395 -21.13 6.77 7.76
CA GLN A 395 -22.42 7.20 8.27
C GLN A 395 -22.72 8.66 7.88
N THR A 396 -21.74 9.57 8.01
CA THR A 396 -21.86 10.96 7.54
C THR A 396 -22.11 11.03 6.04
N LEU A 397 -21.41 10.22 5.23
CA LEU A 397 -21.64 10.13 3.79
C LEU A 397 -23.09 9.72 3.48
N ALA A 398 -23.58 8.66 4.13
CA ALA A 398 -24.94 8.19 3.93
C ALA A 398 -25.99 9.25 4.32
N GLU A 399 -25.75 9.99 5.40
CA GLU A 399 -26.65 11.07 5.85
C GLU A 399 -26.70 12.22 4.83
N ILE A 400 -25.54 12.74 4.41
CA ILE A 400 -25.45 13.83 3.43
C ILE A 400 -26.03 13.41 2.08
N THR A 401 -25.68 12.22 1.58
CA THR A 401 -26.21 11.71 0.30
C THR A 401 -27.74 11.53 0.36
N ALA A 402 -28.29 11.08 1.49
CA ALA A 402 -29.73 10.92 1.66
C ALA A 402 -30.47 12.26 1.74
N GLU A 403 -29.92 13.24 2.45
CA GLU A 403 -30.50 14.58 2.48
C GLU A 403 -30.43 15.26 1.11
N PHE A 404 -29.31 15.10 0.40
CA PHE A 404 -29.17 15.62 -0.96
C PHE A 404 -30.18 14.98 -1.91
N LEU A 405 -30.35 13.65 -1.86
CA LEU A 405 -31.38 12.97 -2.63
C LEU A 405 -32.79 13.46 -2.28
N ALA A 406 -33.07 13.73 -1.00
CA ALA A 406 -34.36 14.26 -0.59
C ALA A 406 -34.66 15.63 -1.21
N ASP A 407 -33.66 16.52 -1.23
CA ASP A 407 -33.76 17.85 -1.84
C ASP A 407 -33.98 17.75 -3.38
N ILE A 408 -33.35 16.76 -4.04
CA ILE A 408 -33.55 16.46 -5.46
C ILE A 408 -34.97 15.93 -5.72
N CYS A 409 -35.43 14.96 -4.93
CA CYS A 409 -36.72 14.29 -5.13
C CYS A 409 -37.94 15.23 -5.07
N ILE A 410 -37.83 16.36 -4.37
CA ILE A 410 -38.93 17.36 -4.30
C ILE A 410 -39.18 18.00 -5.67
N GLN A 411 -38.18 18.07 -6.55
CA GLN A 411 -38.22 18.88 -7.77
C GLN A 411 -37.90 18.12 -9.06
N ILE A 412 -37.62 16.82 -8.97
CA ILE A 412 -37.27 15.99 -10.14
C ILE A 412 -38.44 15.90 -11.15
N PRO A 413 -38.25 16.29 -12.43
CA PRO A 413 -39.29 16.16 -13.45
C PRO A 413 -39.64 14.70 -13.77
N GLN A 414 -40.88 14.46 -14.22
CA GLN A 414 -41.35 13.12 -14.60
C GLN A 414 -40.54 12.53 -15.77
N ASP A 415 -40.12 13.36 -16.73
CA ASP A 415 -39.32 12.94 -17.88
C ASP A 415 -37.91 12.48 -17.44
N THR A 416 -37.28 13.21 -16.51
CA THR A 416 -35.98 12.83 -15.93
C THR A 416 -36.06 11.49 -15.20
N VAL A 417 -37.15 11.20 -14.49
CA VAL A 417 -37.38 9.88 -13.87
C VAL A 417 -37.47 8.78 -14.93
N ALA A 418 -38.14 9.03 -16.05
CA ALA A 418 -38.23 8.08 -17.15
C ALA A 418 -36.85 7.80 -17.77
N ASP A 419 -36.02 8.84 -17.94
CA ASP A 419 -34.67 8.69 -18.46
C ASP A 419 -33.74 7.96 -17.48
N LEU A 420 -33.84 8.21 -16.17
CA LEU A 420 -33.12 7.46 -15.13
C LEU A 420 -33.40 5.95 -15.19
N VAL A 421 -34.65 5.57 -15.45
CA VAL A 421 -35.03 4.15 -15.65
C VAL A 421 -34.45 3.61 -16.95
N LYS A 422 -34.54 4.38 -18.03
CA LYS A 422 -34.06 4.00 -19.36
C LYS A 422 -32.55 3.80 -19.41
N GLU A 423 -31.79 4.64 -18.70
CA GLU A 423 -30.33 4.57 -18.62
C GLU A 423 -29.83 3.60 -17.54
N GLY A 424 -30.74 3.00 -16.77
CA GLY A 424 -30.40 1.97 -15.78
C GLY A 424 -29.87 2.52 -14.45
N HIS A 425 -29.98 3.82 -14.20
CA HIS A 425 -29.63 4.45 -12.94
C HIS A 425 -30.69 4.20 -11.85
N LEU A 426 -31.97 4.20 -12.23
CA LEU A 426 -33.09 3.88 -11.33
C LEU A 426 -33.57 2.45 -11.59
N THR A 427 -33.09 1.52 -10.75
CA THR A 427 -33.45 0.10 -10.74
C THR A 427 -34.26 -0.22 -9.49
N GLU A 428 -34.83 -1.43 -9.40
CA GLU A 428 -35.51 -1.88 -8.18
C GLU A 428 -34.58 -1.81 -6.95
N LYS A 429 -33.30 -2.18 -7.12
CA LYS A 429 -32.29 -2.17 -6.05
C LYS A 429 -31.96 -0.75 -5.60
N THR A 430 -31.62 0.15 -6.54
CA THR A 430 -31.32 1.55 -6.18
C THR A 430 -32.53 2.28 -5.59
N ALA A 431 -33.75 1.98 -6.08
CA ALA A 431 -34.98 2.53 -5.53
C ALA A 431 -35.27 2.03 -4.10
N LEU A 432 -35.06 0.74 -3.82
CA LEU A 432 -35.23 0.16 -2.48
C LEU A 432 -34.21 0.72 -1.49
N SER A 433 -32.93 0.83 -1.86
CA SER A 433 -31.89 1.42 -1.01
C SER A 433 -32.13 2.91 -0.74
N ALA A 434 -32.52 3.66 -1.76
CA ALA A 434 -32.91 5.07 -1.62
C ALA A 434 -34.12 5.23 -0.68
N ALA A 435 -35.18 4.44 -0.89
CA ALA A 435 -36.38 4.48 -0.04
C ALA A 435 -36.06 4.05 1.41
N GLY A 436 -35.25 3.01 1.60
CA GLY A 436 -34.81 2.54 2.91
C GLY A 436 -34.06 3.60 3.72
N THR A 437 -33.31 4.47 3.03
CA THR A 437 -32.55 5.57 3.66
C THR A 437 -33.42 6.82 3.90
N LEU A 438 -34.35 7.13 3.00
CA LEU A 438 -35.24 8.29 3.12
C LEU A 438 -36.40 8.07 4.13
N VAL A 439 -36.96 6.86 4.22
CA VAL A 439 -38.15 6.58 5.06
C VAL A 439 -37.95 6.86 6.55
N PRO A 440 -36.82 6.52 7.20
CA PRO A 440 -36.53 6.90 8.57
C PRO A 440 -36.58 8.42 8.80
N ASN A 441 -36.07 9.20 7.84
CA ASN A 441 -35.97 10.66 7.91
C ASN A 441 -37.33 11.37 7.67
N PHE A 442 -38.23 10.75 6.89
CA PHE A 442 -39.58 11.28 6.58
C PHE A 442 -40.74 10.62 7.34
N LYS A 443 -40.45 9.81 8.38
CA LYS A 443 -41.45 9.03 9.15
C LYS A 443 -42.56 9.89 9.79
N THR A 444 -42.30 11.16 10.06
CA THR A 444 -43.29 12.15 10.54
C THR A 444 -44.20 12.70 9.44
N SER A 445 -43.74 12.74 8.18
CA SER A 445 -44.49 13.23 7.01
C SER A 445 -45.35 12.14 6.36
N ILE A 446 -44.85 10.90 6.31
CA ILE A 446 -45.57 9.74 5.74
C ILE A 446 -46.83 9.39 6.58
N ASN A 447 -46.84 9.71 7.88
CA ASN A 447 -48.00 9.50 8.74
C ASN A 447 -49.14 10.54 8.52
N LYS A 448 -48.97 11.52 7.62
CA LYS A 448 -49.99 12.56 7.33
C LYS A 448 -50.66 12.45 5.96
N SER A 449 -50.15 11.65 5.02
CA SER A 449 -50.79 11.45 3.72
C SER A 449 -51.70 10.22 3.76
N THR A 450 -52.98 10.49 3.93
CA THR A 450 -54.09 9.55 3.75
C THR A 450 -54.05 9.02 2.32
N PHE A 451 -53.45 7.85 2.06
CA PHE A 451 -53.76 7.09 0.86
C PHE A 451 -54.88 6.11 1.14
N THR A 452 -56.04 6.48 0.60
CA THR A 452 -57.32 5.78 0.61
C THR A 452 -57.17 4.34 0.15
N LYS A 453 -57.74 3.45 0.96
CA LYS A 453 -58.08 2.07 0.64
C LYS A 453 -58.67 1.94 -0.77
N ILE A 454 -58.06 1.09 -1.58
CA ILE A 454 -58.78 0.30 -2.58
C ILE A 454 -58.75 -1.14 -2.05
N GLU A 455 -59.93 -1.63 -1.70
CA GLU A 455 -60.18 -3.01 -1.26
C GLU A 455 -60.30 -3.94 -2.49
N GLU A 456 -60.04 -5.24 -2.22
CA GLU A 456 -60.29 -6.44 -3.05
C GLU A 456 -59.27 -6.70 -4.18
N ASN A 457 -58.57 -7.83 -4.27
CA ASN A 457 -58.87 -9.20 -3.84
C ASN A 457 -57.58 -9.91 -3.40
N THR A 458 -57.69 -10.66 -2.31
CA THR A 458 -56.75 -11.70 -1.90
C THR A 458 -56.65 -12.77 -2.98
N GLU A 459 -55.62 -12.68 -3.82
CA GLU A 459 -55.02 -13.83 -4.47
C GLU A 459 -53.53 -13.86 -4.09
N LYS A 460 -53.13 -14.93 -3.39
CA LYS A 460 -51.72 -15.27 -3.21
C LYS A 460 -51.07 -15.37 -4.60
N LYS A 461 -50.19 -14.44 -4.95
CA LYS A 461 -49.24 -14.63 -6.05
C LYS A 461 -47.86 -14.24 -5.58
N ASN A 462 -47.05 -15.28 -5.43
CA ASN A 462 -45.59 -15.25 -5.35
C ASN A 462 -45.06 -14.39 -6.50
N THR A 463 -44.42 -13.26 -6.21
CA THR A 463 -43.48 -12.66 -7.16
C THR A 463 -42.13 -13.32 -6.90
N SER A 464 -41.94 -14.49 -7.53
CA SER A 464 -40.61 -15.06 -7.67
C SER A 464 -39.77 -14.14 -8.56
N GLU A 465 -38.58 -13.78 -8.08
CA GLU A 465 -37.51 -13.28 -8.94
C GLU A 465 -37.35 -14.23 -10.13
N LYS A 466 -37.29 -13.70 -11.34
CA LYS A 466 -37.01 -14.50 -12.55
C LYS A 466 -35.50 -14.65 -12.68
N GLY A 467 -34.99 -15.82 -12.34
CA GLY A 467 -33.59 -16.18 -12.50
C GLY A 467 -33.30 -16.82 -13.86
N ARG A 468 -32.04 -16.76 -14.30
CA ARG A 468 -31.52 -17.52 -15.46
C ARG A 468 -31.08 -18.92 -15.03
N ALA A 469 -31.83 -19.95 -15.38
CA ALA A 469 -31.49 -21.32 -15.01
C ALA A 469 -30.88 -22.09 -16.20
N THR A 470 -29.87 -22.90 -15.95
CA THR A 470 -29.29 -23.82 -16.95
C THR A 470 -29.72 -25.25 -16.65
N ILE A 471 -30.44 -25.86 -17.59
CA ILE A 471 -30.90 -27.25 -17.50
C ILE A 471 -30.05 -28.12 -18.42
N ILE A 472 -29.43 -29.18 -17.86
CA ILE A 472 -28.64 -30.15 -18.60
C ILE A 472 -29.33 -31.52 -18.60
N PHE A 473 -29.69 -32.01 -19.79
CA PHE A 473 -30.32 -33.33 -19.92
C PHE A 473 -29.78 -34.14 -21.10
N SER A 474 -29.79 -35.47 -20.95
CA SER A 474 -29.33 -36.40 -21.99
C SER A 474 -30.50 -36.92 -22.82
N LEU A 475 -30.38 -36.82 -24.15
CA LEU A 475 -31.33 -37.33 -25.14
C LEU A 475 -30.72 -38.47 -25.96
N LYS A 476 -31.50 -39.54 -26.16
CA LYS A 476 -31.17 -40.56 -27.15
C LYS A 476 -31.26 -39.99 -28.56
N ASN A 477 -30.34 -40.41 -29.43
CA ASN A 477 -30.30 -39.96 -30.82
C ASN A 477 -31.46 -40.55 -31.65
N GLU A 478 -32.64 -39.96 -31.52
CA GLU A 478 -33.87 -40.33 -32.22
C GLU A 478 -34.45 -39.15 -32.99
N VAL A 479 -35.03 -39.40 -34.17
CA VAL A 479 -35.57 -38.36 -35.05
C VAL A 479 -36.72 -37.62 -34.34
N GLY A 480 -36.54 -36.32 -34.11
CA GLY A 480 -37.51 -35.46 -33.44
C GLY A 480 -37.45 -35.48 -31.90
N GLY A 481 -36.49 -36.19 -31.29
CA GLY A 481 -36.33 -36.24 -29.82
C GLY A 481 -36.08 -34.87 -29.18
N LEU A 482 -35.18 -34.07 -29.76
CA LEU A 482 -34.90 -32.70 -29.29
C LEU A 482 -36.12 -31.79 -29.41
N VAL A 483 -36.86 -31.87 -30.52
CA VAL A 483 -38.07 -31.05 -30.74
C VAL A 483 -39.15 -31.38 -29.73
N LYS A 484 -39.31 -32.65 -29.35
CA LYS A 484 -40.24 -33.06 -28.28
C LYS A 484 -39.84 -32.48 -26.92
N ALA A 485 -38.54 -32.49 -26.60
CA ALA A 485 -38.05 -31.92 -25.35
C ALA A 485 -38.23 -30.39 -25.30
N LEU A 486 -37.90 -29.66 -26.36
CA LEU A 486 -38.04 -28.20 -26.40
C LEU A 486 -39.50 -27.73 -26.43
N LYS A 487 -40.43 -28.53 -26.96
CA LYS A 487 -41.88 -28.22 -26.89
C LYS A 487 -42.39 -28.11 -25.46
N LEU A 488 -41.82 -28.87 -24.52
CA LEU A 488 -42.21 -28.80 -23.11
C LEU A 488 -41.90 -27.43 -22.51
N PHE A 489 -40.79 -26.79 -22.91
CA PHE A 489 -40.47 -25.44 -22.47
C PHE A 489 -41.44 -24.41 -23.07
N GLN A 490 -41.80 -24.57 -24.34
CA GLN A 490 -42.76 -23.70 -25.01
C GLN A 490 -44.18 -23.79 -24.42
N GLU A 491 -44.66 -25.01 -24.13
CA GLU A 491 -45.99 -25.26 -23.58
C GLU A 491 -46.14 -24.76 -22.14
N ASN A 492 -45.03 -24.68 -21.39
CA ASN A 492 -44.99 -24.16 -20.01
C ASN A 492 -44.54 -22.70 -19.93
N HIS A 493 -44.54 -21.96 -21.05
CA HIS A 493 -44.20 -20.54 -21.12
C HIS A 493 -42.80 -20.16 -20.61
N VAL A 494 -41.83 -21.07 -20.73
CA VAL A 494 -40.44 -20.83 -20.34
C VAL A 494 -39.61 -20.38 -21.53
N ASN A 495 -38.97 -19.23 -21.37
CA ASN A 495 -38.22 -18.59 -22.44
C ASN A 495 -36.82 -19.19 -22.55
N LEU A 496 -36.48 -19.72 -23.72
CA LEU A 496 -35.17 -20.32 -23.97
C LEU A 496 -34.20 -19.24 -24.47
N VAL A 497 -33.15 -18.99 -23.70
CA VAL A 497 -32.12 -17.99 -23.98
C VAL A 497 -31.00 -18.59 -24.83
N HIS A 498 -30.57 -19.81 -24.51
CA HIS A 498 -29.50 -20.49 -25.24
C HIS A 498 -29.69 -22.01 -25.24
N ILE A 499 -29.31 -22.67 -26.34
CA ILE A 499 -29.37 -24.13 -26.47
C ILE A 499 -28.10 -24.62 -27.14
N GLU A 500 -27.38 -25.53 -26.47
CA GLU A 500 -26.19 -26.19 -27.01
C GLU A 500 -26.37 -27.72 -26.96
N SER A 501 -25.99 -28.43 -28.03
CA SER A 501 -26.01 -29.89 -28.07
C SER A 501 -24.60 -30.46 -28.25
N ARG A 502 -24.17 -31.35 -27.34
CA ARG A 502 -22.86 -32.03 -27.40
C ARG A 502 -23.03 -33.54 -27.39
N LYS A 503 -22.12 -34.26 -28.03
CA LYS A 503 -22.11 -35.74 -27.98
C LYS A 503 -21.72 -36.18 -26.57
N SER A 504 -22.52 -37.03 -25.92
CA SER A 504 -22.25 -37.44 -24.53
C SER A 504 -20.93 -38.21 -24.43
N LYS A 505 -20.12 -37.86 -23.41
CA LYS A 505 -18.89 -38.61 -23.06
C LYS A 505 -19.19 -39.88 -22.28
N ARG A 506 -20.38 -40.00 -21.67
CA ARG A 506 -20.78 -41.14 -20.83
C ARG A 506 -21.41 -42.26 -21.66
N ARG A 507 -22.17 -41.94 -22.72
CA ARG A 507 -22.83 -42.93 -23.61
C ARG A 507 -22.76 -42.51 -25.08
N ASN A 508 -22.18 -43.37 -25.91
CA ASN A 508 -21.94 -43.09 -27.34
C ASN A 508 -23.21 -42.89 -28.20
N SER A 509 -24.39 -43.25 -27.71
CA SER A 509 -25.69 -43.17 -28.41
C SER A 509 -26.58 -42.01 -27.96
N GLU A 510 -26.07 -41.12 -27.09
CA GLU A 510 -26.81 -40.02 -26.50
C GLU A 510 -26.12 -38.67 -26.73
N PHE A 511 -26.90 -37.59 -26.72
CA PHE A 511 -26.43 -36.20 -26.78
C PHE A 511 -26.83 -35.50 -25.47
N GLU A 512 -25.89 -34.76 -24.89
CA GLU A 512 -26.12 -33.87 -23.76
C GLU A 512 -26.56 -32.52 -24.32
N ILE A 513 -27.72 -32.06 -23.88
CA ILE A 513 -28.30 -30.77 -24.27
C ILE A 513 -28.24 -29.84 -23.07
N PHE A 514 -27.66 -28.66 -23.31
CA PHE A 514 -27.57 -27.55 -22.38
C PHE A 514 -28.62 -26.53 -22.79
N VAL A 515 -29.49 -26.14 -21.87
CA VAL A 515 -30.56 -25.19 -22.13
C VAL A 515 -30.53 -24.11 -21.07
N ASP A 516 -30.21 -22.88 -21.47
CA ASP A 516 -30.34 -21.71 -20.60
C ASP A 516 -31.73 -21.11 -20.80
N CYS A 517 -32.46 -20.87 -19.72
CA CYS A 517 -33.82 -20.33 -19.75
C CYS A 517 -34.09 -19.34 -18.62
N ASP A 518 -34.95 -18.35 -18.90
CA ASP A 518 -35.44 -17.41 -17.88
C ASP A 518 -36.69 -18.01 -17.20
N SER A 519 -36.60 -18.38 -15.92
CA SER A 519 -37.70 -19.01 -15.18
C SER A 519 -37.66 -18.73 -13.68
N ASP A 520 -38.81 -18.85 -13.03
CA ASP A 520 -38.90 -18.92 -11.57
C ASP A 520 -38.68 -20.36 -11.04
N HIS A 521 -38.38 -20.48 -9.74
CA HIS A 521 -38.09 -21.77 -9.10
C HIS A 521 -39.27 -22.76 -9.12
N GLU A 522 -40.52 -22.28 -9.19
CA GLU A 522 -41.70 -23.15 -9.26
C GLU A 522 -41.92 -23.72 -10.67
N GLN A 523 -41.83 -22.89 -11.72
CA GLN A 523 -41.92 -23.32 -13.12
C GLN A 523 -40.76 -24.21 -13.54
N LEU A 524 -39.54 -23.93 -13.05
CA LEU A 524 -38.37 -24.76 -13.33
C LEU A 524 -38.58 -26.19 -12.79
N ASN A 525 -39.09 -26.32 -11.57
CA ASN A 525 -39.37 -27.61 -10.95
C ASN A 525 -40.47 -28.39 -11.70
N GLU A 526 -41.50 -27.72 -12.21
CA GLU A 526 -42.55 -28.34 -13.01
C GLU A 526 -42.01 -28.88 -14.35
N ILE A 527 -41.18 -28.11 -15.05
CA ILE A 527 -40.52 -28.55 -16.29
C ILE A 527 -39.54 -29.70 -16.04
N ILE A 528 -38.78 -29.66 -14.94
CA ILE A 528 -37.86 -30.73 -14.56
C ILE A 528 -38.62 -32.05 -14.35
N GLN A 529 -39.77 -32.01 -13.66
CA GLN A 529 -40.61 -33.20 -13.49
C GLN A 529 -41.11 -33.74 -14.83
N LEU A 530 -41.57 -32.87 -15.73
CA LEU A 530 -42.04 -33.26 -17.05
C LEU A 530 -40.91 -33.83 -17.93
N LEU A 531 -39.70 -33.26 -17.88
CA LEU A 531 -38.52 -33.75 -18.58
C LEU A 531 -38.06 -35.10 -18.03
N SER A 532 -38.07 -35.29 -16.71
CA SER A 532 -37.64 -36.55 -16.07
C SER A 532 -38.43 -37.79 -16.53
N SER A 533 -39.65 -37.60 -17.06
CA SER A 533 -40.47 -38.68 -17.62
C SER A 533 -40.07 -39.10 -19.05
N HIS A 534 -39.27 -38.28 -19.75
CA HIS A 534 -38.90 -38.48 -21.16
C HIS A 534 -37.38 -38.52 -21.40
N VAL A 535 -36.55 -38.04 -20.47
CA VAL A 535 -35.08 -37.93 -20.60
C VAL A 535 -34.34 -38.23 -19.28
N ASN A 536 -33.07 -38.64 -19.39
CA ASN A 536 -32.20 -38.79 -18.22
C ASN A 536 -31.59 -37.41 -17.88
N VAL A 537 -32.03 -36.79 -16.80
CA VAL A 537 -31.48 -35.53 -16.29
C VAL A 537 -30.11 -35.80 -15.66
N VAL A 538 -29.08 -35.03 -16.02
CA VAL A 538 -27.67 -35.32 -15.66
C VAL A 538 -27.11 -34.37 -14.61
N ASP A 539 -27.48 -33.07 -14.60
CA ASP A 539 -27.03 -32.11 -13.58
C ASP A 539 -27.85 -30.80 -13.62
N MET A 540 -27.78 -29.98 -12.55
CA MET A 540 -28.46 -28.68 -12.44
C MET A 540 -27.50 -27.58 -11.96
N ASP A 541 -27.53 -26.40 -12.60
CA ASP A 541 -26.97 -25.16 -12.05
C ASP A 541 -28.09 -24.10 -11.92
N PRO A 542 -28.35 -23.54 -10.72
CA PRO A 542 -29.17 -22.35 -10.55
C PRO A 542 -28.48 -21.09 -11.14
N PRO A 543 -29.19 -19.96 -11.25
CA PRO A 543 -28.59 -18.69 -11.65
C PRO A 543 -27.64 -18.24 -10.56
N ASP A 544 -26.34 -18.52 -10.72
CA ASP A 544 -25.26 -17.57 -10.45
C ASP A 544 -23.93 -18.27 -10.64
N ASN A 545 -23.14 -17.77 -11.60
CA ASN A 545 -21.78 -18.23 -11.84
C ASN A 545 -20.79 -17.15 -11.42
N SER A 546 -20.75 -16.86 -10.13
CA SER A 546 -19.51 -16.63 -9.40
C SER A 546 -19.35 -17.76 -8.38
N CYS A 547 -18.70 -18.85 -8.80
CA CYS A 547 -17.96 -19.74 -7.92
C CYS A 547 -18.58 -20.02 -6.53
N ILE A 548 -19.80 -20.57 -6.41
CA ILE A 548 -20.36 -21.01 -5.11
C ILE A 548 -20.12 -19.94 -4.03
N GLU A 549 -20.84 -18.82 -4.09
CA GLU A 549 -21.12 -18.08 -2.86
C GLU A 549 -22.13 -18.91 -2.07
N GLU A 550 -21.58 -19.82 -1.26
CA GLU A 550 -22.22 -20.18 -0.02
C GLU A 550 -22.47 -18.90 0.76
N GLU A 551 -23.71 -18.70 1.19
CA GLU A 551 -24.12 -17.68 2.16
C GLU A 551 -23.25 -17.69 3.46
N ASP A 552 -22.39 -18.70 3.65
CA ASP A 552 -21.41 -18.82 4.74
C ASP A 552 -19.98 -18.27 4.44
N MET A 553 -19.72 -17.74 3.23
CA MET A 553 -18.36 -17.38 2.76
C MET A 553 -18.13 -15.89 2.42
N SER A 554 -19.15 -15.04 2.46
CA SER A 554 -19.03 -13.60 2.10
C SER A 554 -18.07 -12.82 3.02
N ASN A 555 -17.95 -13.24 4.28
CA ASN A 555 -17.12 -12.60 5.31
C ASN A 555 -15.68 -13.15 5.41
N VAL A 556 -15.23 -13.94 4.44
CA VAL A 556 -13.93 -14.62 4.48
C VAL A 556 -12.93 -13.89 3.59
N PRO A 557 -11.77 -13.47 4.13
CA PRO A 557 -10.72 -12.84 3.31
C PRO A 557 -10.32 -13.70 2.12
N TRP A 558 -10.22 -13.08 0.94
CA TRP A 558 -9.84 -13.76 -0.29
C TRP A 558 -8.50 -14.51 -0.13
N PHE A 559 -8.40 -15.69 -0.76
CA PHE A 559 -7.16 -16.44 -0.86
C PHE A 559 -7.08 -17.20 -2.20
N PRO A 560 -5.87 -17.45 -2.73
CA PRO A 560 -5.70 -18.20 -3.97
C PRO A 560 -6.20 -19.65 -3.82
N LYS A 561 -6.99 -20.13 -4.78
CA LYS A 561 -7.50 -21.52 -4.80
C LYS A 561 -6.66 -22.42 -5.71
N LYS A 562 -6.00 -21.86 -6.72
CA LYS A 562 -5.06 -22.57 -7.60
C LYS A 562 -3.67 -21.94 -7.52
N ILE A 563 -2.63 -22.73 -7.77
CA ILE A 563 -1.24 -22.22 -7.78
C ILE A 563 -1.03 -21.05 -8.77
N SER A 564 -1.76 -21.03 -9.88
CA SER A 564 -1.71 -19.93 -10.86
C SER A 564 -2.33 -18.63 -10.34
N ASP A 565 -3.23 -18.69 -9.35
CA ASP A 565 -3.82 -17.48 -8.76
C ASP A 565 -2.80 -16.63 -8.00
N LEU A 566 -1.62 -17.18 -7.69
CA LEU A 566 -0.50 -16.41 -7.12
C LEU A 566 -0.03 -15.28 -8.04
N ASP A 567 -0.31 -15.34 -9.36
CA ASP A 567 -0.07 -14.24 -10.29
C ASP A 567 -0.84 -12.97 -9.95
N LYS A 568 -1.94 -13.06 -9.18
CA LYS A 568 -2.79 -11.93 -8.78
C LYS A 568 -2.23 -11.16 -7.58
N CYS A 569 -1.44 -11.81 -6.72
CA CYS A 569 -0.92 -11.20 -5.50
C CYS A 569 0.59 -10.95 -5.53
N ALA A 570 1.36 -11.66 -6.37
CA ALA A 570 2.81 -11.53 -6.42
C ALA A 570 3.36 -10.15 -6.85
N ASN A 571 2.50 -9.26 -7.37
CA ASN A 571 2.88 -7.91 -7.79
C ASN A 571 2.58 -6.84 -6.71
N ARG A 572 2.01 -7.21 -5.57
CA ARG A 572 1.67 -6.29 -4.46
C ARG A 572 2.88 -6.12 -3.52
N VAL A 573 3.92 -5.45 -4.00
CA VAL A 573 5.15 -5.18 -3.24
C VAL A 573 4.94 -3.99 -2.32
N LEU A 574 5.23 -4.16 -1.04
CA LEU A 574 5.13 -3.12 0.00
C LEU A 574 6.41 -2.31 0.15
N MET A 575 7.58 -2.98 0.14
CA MET A 575 8.88 -2.36 0.44
C MET A 575 10.00 -3.05 -0.36
N TYR A 576 11.17 -2.41 -0.43
CA TYR A 576 12.39 -2.94 -1.07
C TYR A 576 12.19 -3.38 -2.54
N GLY A 577 11.31 -2.67 -3.26
CA GLY A 577 11.04 -2.89 -4.68
C GLY A 577 12.10 -2.24 -5.58
N SER A 578 11.65 -1.42 -6.53
CA SER A 578 12.53 -0.62 -7.39
C SER A 578 13.05 0.65 -6.73
N GLU A 579 12.35 1.12 -5.70
CA GLU A 579 12.71 2.30 -4.92
C GLU A 579 13.43 1.85 -3.64
N LEU A 580 14.47 2.59 -3.28
CA LEU A 580 15.34 2.32 -2.14
C LEU A 580 15.17 3.45 -1.12
N ASP A 581 15.20 3.10 0.16
CA ASP A 581 15.19 4.07 1.25
C ASP A 581 16.48 4.91 1.24
N ALA A 582 16.42 6.13 1.79
CA ALA A 582 17.54 7.09 1.75
C ALA A 582 18.80 6.61 2.48
N ASP A 583 18.63 5.76 3.49
CA ASP A 583 19.70 5.14 4.29
C ASP A 583 20.27 3.87 3.64
N HIS A 584 19.67 3.38 2.55
CA HIS A 584 20.16 2.21 1.83
C HIS A 584 21.54 2.53 1.19
N PRO A 585 22.56 1.66 1.31
CA PRO A 585 23.93 1.94 0.83
C PRO A 585 24.00 2.21 -0.69
N GLY A 586 23.05 1.65 -1.45
CA GLY A 586 22.87 1.88 -2.88
C GLY A 586 21.97 3.06 -3.27
N PHE A 587 21.49 3.89 -2.34
CA PHE A 587 20.56 5.00 -2.64
C PHE A 587 21.16 6.05 -3.58
N LYS A 588 22.43 6.42 -3.36
CA LYS A 588 23.17 7.34 -4.23
C LYS A 588 23.81 6.66 -5.45
N ASP A 589 23.77 5.33 -5.53
CA ASP A 589 24.33 4.57 -6.66
C ASP A 589 23.29 4.40 -7.79
N ASN A 590 23.41 5.25 -8.81
CA ASN A 590 22.56 5.21 -9.99
C ASN A 590 22.67 3.91 -10.80
N VAL A 591 23.83 3.22 -10.76
CA VAL A 591 24.01 1.93 -11.43
C VAL A 591 23.26 0.85 -10.66
N TYR A 592 23.41 0.82 -9.34
CA TYR A 592 22.68 -0.11 -8.49
C TYR A 592 21.17 0.09 -8.55
N ARG A 593 20.67 1.34 -8.54
CA ARG A 593 19.23 1.64 -8.70
C ARG A 593 18.67 1.14 -10.02
N LYS A 594 19.37 1.38 -11.14
CA LYS A 594 18.98 0.85 -12.45
C LYS A 594 19.00 -0.68 -12.46
N ARG A 595 19.98 -1.28 -11.80
CA ARG A 595 20.11 -2.74 -11.66
C ARG A 595 18.96 -3.33 -10.83
N ARG A 596 18.53 -2.67 -9.75
CA ARG A 596 17.35 -3.04 -8.95
C ARG A 596 16.05 -2.95 -9.73
N LYS A 597 15.84 -1.86 -10.48
CA LYS A 597 14.68 -1.72 -11.38
C LYS A 597 14.62 -2.88 -12.39
N TYR A 598 15.75 -3.26 -12.98
CA TYR A 598 15.82 -4.40 -13.89
C TYR A 598 15.33 -5.72 -13.25
N PHE A 599 15.75 -6.00 -12.01
CA PHE A 599 15.26 -7.19 -11.28
C PHE A 599 13.76 -7.11 -10.96
N ALA A 600 13.28 -5.93 -10.56
CA ALA A 600 11.86 -5.71 -10.27
C ALA A 600 10.99 -5.93 -11.52
N ASP A 601 11.39 -5.35 -12.67
CA ASP A 601 10.67 -5.49 -13.94
C ASP A 601 10.58 -6.96 -14.38
N LEU A 602 11.65 -7.75 -14.21
CA LEU A 602 11.65 -9.18 -14.49
C LEU A 602 10.68 -9.96 -13.61
N ALA A 603 10.64 -9.66 -12.30
CA ALA A 603 9.74 -10.32 -11.38
C ALA A 603 8.28 -9.97 -11.65
N MET A 604 7.97 -8.71 -11.98
CA MET A 604 6.61 -8.25 -12.31
C MET A 604 6.09 -8.87 -13.62
N ALA A 605 6.99 -9.14 -14.58
CA ALA A 605 6.66 -9.77 -15.85
C ALA A 605 6.44 -11.30 -15.74
N TYR A 606 6.94 -11.94 -14.68
CA TYR A 606 6.84 -13.39 -14.52
C TYR A 606 5.39 -13.87 -14.29
N LYS A 607 5.00 -14.93 -15.00
CA LYS A 607 3.72 -15.63 -14.81
C LYS A 607 3.91 -17.09 -14.48
N HIS A 608 2.96 -17.66 -13.74
CA HIS A 608 3.03 -19.07 -13.37
C HIS A 608 3.03 -19.96 -14.62
N GLY A 609 4.04 -20.83 -14.72
CA GLY A 609 4.23 -21.76 -15.83
C GLY A 609 5.38 -21.36 -16.76
N ASP A 610 5.80 -20.10 -16.72
CA ASP A 610 6.99 -19.65 -17.43
C ASP A 610 8.27 -20.11 -16.71
N PRO A 611 9.38 -20.33 -17.45
CA PRO A 611 10.68 -20.54 -16.82
C PRO A 611 11.14 -19.25 -16.14
N ILE A 612 11.78 -19.37 -14.96
CA ILE A 612 12.27 -18.19 -14.24
C ILE A 612 13.40 -17.53 -15.06
N PRO A 613 13.35 -16.20 -15.30
CA PRO A 613 14.38 -15.49 -16.06
C PRO A 613 15.77 -15.71 -15.47
N ARG A 614 16.71 -16.13 -16.34
CA ARG A 614 18.12 -16.27 -15.98
C ARG A 614 18.81 -14.90 -16.02
N ILE A 615 19.68 -14.68 -15.05
CA ILE A 615 20.39 -13.42 -14.85
C ILE A 615 21.86 -13.62 -15.18
N GLU A 616 22.38 -12.75 -16.05
CA GLU A 616 23.82 -12.56 -16.17
C GLU A 616 24.28 -11.61 -15.06
N PHE A 617 24.79 -12.18 -13.97
CA PHE A 617 25.32 -11.42 -12.84
C PHE A 617 26.67 -10.78 -13.21
N THR A 618 26.90 -9.56 -12.72
CA THR A 618 28.15 -8.85 -12.94
C THR A 618 29.29 -9.47 -12.11
N GLU A 619 30.53 -9.21 -12.50
CA GLU A 619 31.69 -9.68 -11.72
C GLU A 619 31.69 -9.16 -10.27
N GLU A 620 31.17 -7.94 -10.06
CA GLU A 620 31.02 -7.34 -8.74
C GLU A 620 29.96 -8.06 -7.90
N GLU A 621 28.79 -8.36 -8.47
CA GLU A 621 27.73 -9.13 -7.82
C GLU A 621 28.24 -10.52 -7.40
N VAL A 622 28.93 -11.22 -8.31
CA VAL A 622 29.53 -12.54 -8.04
C VAL A 622 30.60 -12.45 -6.95
N LYS A 623 31.41 -11.39 -6.94
CA LYS A 623 32.42 -11.17 -5.89
C LYS A 623 31.78 -10.93 -4.52
N THR A 624 30.72 -10.13 -4.45
CA THR A 624 29.95 -9.88 -3.22
C THR A 624 29.38 -11.19 -2.67
N TRP A 625 28.72 -11.98 -3.51
CA TRP A 625 28.27 -13.33 -3.16
C TRP A 625 29.41 -14.20 -2.63
N GLY A 626 30.55 -14.23 -3.32
CA GLY A 626 31.71 -15.04 -2.92
C GLY A 626 32.28 -14.67 -1.55
N VAL A 627 32.22 -13.39 -1.16
CA VAL A 627 32.60 -12.96 0.20
C VAL A 627 31.64 -13.56 1.24
N VAL A 628 30.33 -13.40 1.04
CA VAL A 628 29.29 -13.91 1.95
C VAL A 628 29.33 -15.43 2.06
N TYR A 629 29.37 -16.12 0.92
CA TYR A 629 29.43 -17.57 0.82
C TYR A 629 30.62 -18.13 1.60
N ARG A 630 31.81 -17.54 1.43
CA ARG A 630 33.05 -17.99 2.08
C ARG A 630 32.98 -17.86 3.60
N GLU A 631 32.53 -16.71 4.10
CA GLU A 631 32.49 -16.47 5.56
C GLU A 631 31.44 -17.32 6.27
N LEU A 632 30.25 -17.49 5.67
CA LEU A 632 29.21 -18.34 6.24
C LEU A 632 29.60 -19.83 6.21
N ASN A 633 30.23 -20.32 5.13
CA ASN A 633 30.70 -21.71 5.05
C ASN A 633 31.73 -22.09 6.12
N LYS A 634 32.49 -21.12 6.66
CA LYS A 634 33.37 -21.37 7.82
C LYS A 634 32.57 -21.64 9.11
N LEU A 635 31.37 -21.08 9.24
CA LEU A 635 30.55 -21.16 10.44
C LEU A 635 29.57 -22.34 10.41
N TYR A 636 29.03 -22.69 9.25
CA TYR A 636 27.99 -23.72 9.13
C TYR A 636 28.32 -25.05 9.84
N PRO A 637 29.52 -25.64 9.75
CA PRO A 637 29.80 -26.93 10.40
C PRO A 637 29.59 -26.94 11.92
N THR A 638 29.70 -25.78 12.56
CA THR A 638 29.56 -25.63 14.01
C THR A 638 28.24 -25.00 14.43
N HIS A 639 27.60 -24.20 13.57
CA HIS A 639 26.43 -23.40 13.92
C HIS A 639 25.12 -23.91 13.30
N ALA A 640 25.15 -24.46 12.08
CA ALA A 640 23.95 -24.86 11.35
C ALA A 640 23.44 -26.24 11.78
N CYS A 641 22.12 -26.46 11.67
CA CYS A 641 21.51 -27.75 11.94
C CYS A 641 21.94 -28.83 10.92
N ARG A 642 21.83 -30.10 11.32
CA ARG A 642 22.24 -31.25 10.51
C ARG A 642 21.53 -31.33 9.15
N GLU A 643 20.25 -30.98 9.10
CA GLU A 643 19.43 -31.00 7.90
C GLU A 643 19.94 -29.98 6.86
N TYR A 644 20.34 -28.80 7.32
CA TYR A 644 21.02 -27.80 6.48
C TYR A 644 22.34 -28.36 5.90
N LEU A 645 23.21 -28.91 6.77
CA LEU A 645 24.50 -29.48 6.38
C LEU A 645 24.40 -30.68 5.43
N LYS A 646 23.30 -31.41 5.49
CA LYS A 646 22.99 -32.51 4.56
C LYS A 646 22.62 -32.02 3.17
N ASN A 647 21.91 -30.90 3.06
CA ASN A 647 21.38 -30.40 1.78
C ASN A 647 22.33 -29.45 1.05
N LEU A 648 23.16 -28.67 1.75
CA LEU A 648 24.10 -27.72 1.14
C LEU A 648 25.07 -28.36 0.12
N PRO A 649 25.67 -29.55 0.37
CA PRO A 649 26.53 -30.21 -0.62
C PRO A 649 25.77 -30.66 -1.88
N LEU A 650 24.48 -30.95 -1.76
CA LEU A 650 23.64 -31.35 -2.90
C LEU A 650 23.34 -30.13 -3.78
N LEU A 651 23.06 -28.98 -3.17
CA LEU A 651 22.91 -27.71 -3.88
C LEU A 651 24.22 -27.29 -4.58
N SER A 652 25.36 -27.51 -3.94
CA SER A 652 26.68 -27.28 -4.56
C SER A 652 26.89 -28.16 -5.80
N LYS A 653 26.40 -29.40 -5.76
CA LYS A 653 26.55 -30.37 -6.86
C LYS A 653 25.56 -30.15 -8.01
N TYR A 654 24.30 -29.84 -7.74
CA TYR A 654 23.22 -29.82 -8.74
C TYR A 654 22.75 -28.42 -9.12
N CYS A 655 22.97 -27.43 -8.27
CA CYS A 655 22.54 -26.04 -8.49
C CYS A 655 23.72 -25.05 -8.51
N GLU A 656 24.95 -25.57 -8.55
CA GLU A 656 26.16 -24.77 -8.69
C GLU A 656 26.38 -23.71 -7.60
N PHE A 657 26.03 -24.05 -6.35
CA PHE A 657 26.38 -23.22 -5.19
C PHE A 657 27.90 -23.26 -4.99
N ARG A 658 28.58 -22.23 -5.48
CA ARG A 658 30.04 -22.07 -5.39
C ARG A 658 30.37 -20.63 -5.00
N GLU A 659 31.59 -20.43 -4.52
CA GLU A 659 32.08 -19.09 -4.19
C GLU A 659 32.15 -18.17 -5.43
N ASP A 660 32.40 -18.76 -6.61
CA ASP A 660 32.60 -18.05 -7.88
C ASP A 660 31.34 -17.99 -8.77
N ASN A 661 30.17 -18.37 -8.25
CA ASN A 661 28.95 -18.44 -9.05
C ASN A 661 27.69 -18.27 -8.18
N ILE A 662 26.82 -17.34 -8.60
CA ILE A 662 25.49 -17.16 -8.01
C ILE A 662 24.53 -18.16 -8.69
N PRO A 663 23.86 -19.04 -7.92
CA PRO A 663 22.87 -19.98 -8.45
C PRO A 663 21.69 -19.29 -9.15
N GLN A 664 21.21 -19.87 -10.24
CA GLN A 664 20.03 -19.38 -10.95
C GLN A 664 18.76 -19.96 -10.33
N LEU A 665 17.76 -19.09 -10.08
CA LEU A 665 16.51 -19.50 -9.43
C LEU A 665 15.79 -20.65 -10.16
N GLU A 666 15.84 -20.70 -11.49
CA GLU A 666 15.24 -21.79 -12.28
C GLU A 666 15.85 -23.16 -11.92
N ASP A 667 17.17 -23.24 -11.74
CA ASP A 667 17.86 -24.49 -11.40
C ASP A 667 17.53 -24.93 -9.97
N VAL A 668 17.45 -23.95 -9.06
CA VAL A 668 17.08 -24.17 -7.67
C VAL A 668 15.61 -24.60 -7.56
N SER A 669 14.71 -23.95 -8.30
CA SER A 669 13.28 -24.28 -8.34
C SER A 669 13.06 -25.72 -8.79
N ARG A 670 13.75 -26.15 -9.85
CA ARG A 670 13.68 -27.54 -10.34
C ARG A 670 14.21 -28.54 -9.31
N PHE A 671 15.33 -28.23 -8.66
CA PHE A 671 15.88 -29.08 -7.60
C PHE A 671 14.92 -29.22 -6.40
N LEU A 672 14.36 -28.11 -5.92
CA LEU A 672 13.39 -28.13 -4.82
C LEU A 672 12.13 -28.92 -5.19
N LYS A 673 11.67 -28.80 -6.44
CA LYS A 673 10.47 -29.51 -6.92
C LYS A 673 10.66 -31.02 -6.88
N GLU A 674 11.84 -31.51 -7.27
CA GLU A 674 12.19 -32.93 -7.21
C GLU A 674 12.36 -33.45 -5.77
N ARG A 675 12.75 -32.57 -4.84
CA ARG A 675 13.07 -32.96 -3.45
C ARG A 675 11.87 -32.93 -2.52
N THR A 676 11.10 -31.85 -2.56
CA THR A 676 9.99 -31.60 -1.62
C THR A 676 8.74 -31.08 -2.33
N GLY A 677 8.77 -30.91 -3.65
CA GLY A 677 7.69 -30.28 -4.40
C GLY A 677 7.64 -28.76 -4.26
N PHE A 678 8.59 -28.14 -3.54
CA PHE A 678 8.70 -26.68 -3.49
C PHE A 678 9.18 -26.12 -4.82
N THR A 679 8.66 -24.96 -5.20
CA THR A 679 9.12 -24.19 -6.35
C THR A 679 9.39 -22.75 -5.95
N ILE A 680 10.26 -22.09 -6.69
CA ILE A 680 10.56 -20.68 -6.48
C ILE A 680 9.73 -19.83 -7.44
N ARG A 681 9.33 -18.65 -6.97
CA ARG A 681 8.76 -17.58 -7.79
C ARG A 681 9.60 -16.31 -7.59
N PRO A 682 10.09 -15.66 -8.65
CA PRO A 682 10.77 -14.38 -8.49
C PRO A 682 9.81 -13.32 -7.96
N VAL A 683 10.29 -12.50 -7.02
CA VAL A 683 9.52 -11.37 -6.46
C VAL A 683 10.38 -10.11 -6.48
N ALA A 684 9.73 -8.97 -6.73
CA ALA A 684 10.41 -7.68 -6.87
C ALA A 684 10.87 -7.12 -5.51
N GLY A 685 10.20 -7.46 -4.41
CA GLY A 685 10.50 -6.97 -3.07
C GLY A 685 9.62 -7.65 -2.02
N TYR A 686 9.43 -6.98 -0.88
CA TYR A 686 8.69 -7.51 0.26
C TYR A 686 7.18 -7.52 0.00
N LEU A 687 6.53 -8.69 0.08
CA LEU A 687 5.07 -8.83 -0.07
C LEU A 687 4.34 -8.63 1.25
N SER A 688 3.02 -8.41 1.19
CA SER A 688 2.19 -8.49 2.39
C SER A 688 2.34 -9.87 3.07
N PRO A 689 2.30 -9.96 4.41
CA PRO A 689 2.38 -11.25 5.10
C PRO A 689 1.32 -12.25 4.62
N ARG A 690 0.12 -11.77 4.28
CA ARG A 690 -0.97 -12.58 3.72
C ARG A 690 -0.55 -13.23 2.41
N ASP A 691 -0.04 -12.44 1.47
CA ASP A 691 0.30 -12.90 0.12
C ASP A 691 1.52 -13.83 0.13
N PHE A 692 2.55 -13.47 0.92
CA PHE A 692 3.73 -14.31 1.07
C PHE A 692 3.40 -15.68 1.68
N LEU A 693 2.66 -15.69 2.81
CA LEU A 693 2.28 -16.94 3.48
C LEU A 693 1.33 -17.78 2.62
N ALA A 694 0.42 -17.16 1.86
CA ALA A 694 -0.45 -17.88 0.94
C ALA A 694 0.36 -18.68 -0.11
N GLY A 695 1.49 -18.15 -0.60
CA GLY A 695 2.41 -18.87 -1.48
C GLY A 695 2.93 -20.17 -0.88
N LEU A 696 3.28 -20.16 0.42
CA LEU A 696 3.79 -21.34 1.13
C LEU A 696 2.77 -22.49 1.15
N ALA A 697 1.46 -22.20 1.13
CA ALA A 697 0.40 -23.21 1.08
C ALA A 697 0.52 -24.08 -0.19
N PHE A 698 0.97 -23.48 -1.29
CA PHE A 698 1.20 -24.13 -2.59
C PHE A 698 2.62 -24.67 -2.75
N ARG A 699 3.42 -24.65 -1.68
CA ARG A 699 4.87 -24.90 -1.74
C ARG A 699 5.58 -23.95 -2.73
N VAL A 700 5.12 -22.72 -2.81
CA VAL A 700 5.76 -21.67 -3.61
C VAL A 700 6.47 -20.72 -2.67
N PHE A 701 7.79 -20.58 -2.83
CA PHE A 701 8.60 -19.62 -2.10
C PHE A 701 8.88 -18.41 -3.00
N HIS A 702 8.46 -17.23 -2.56
CA HIS A 702 8.76 -15.97 -3.24
C HIS A 702 10.20 -15.58 -2.90
N CYS A 703 11.04 -15.35 -3.91
CA CYS A 703 12.47 -15.19 -3.76
C CYS A 703 12.95 -13.99 -4.59
N THR A 704 13.71 -13.09 -3.99
CA THR A 704 14.33 -11.99 -4.73
C THR A 704 15.51 -12.48 -5.59
N GLN A 705 15.84 -11.72 -6.64
CA GLN A 705 16.98 -12.00 -7.54
C GLN A 705 18.13 -11.00 -7.44
N TYR A 706 17.92 -9.87 -6.77
CA TYR A 706 18.96 -8.86 -6.62
C TYR A 706 19.99 -9.26 -5.56
N VAL A 707 21.21 -8.74 -5.69
CA VAL A 707 22.31 -8.95 -4.74
C VAL A 707 22.47 -7.67 -3.93
N ARG A 708 22.76 -7.79 -2.62
CA ARG A 708 23.09 -6.65 -1.75
C ARG A 708 24.23 -5.79 -2.32
N HIS A 709 24.25 -4.52 -1.91
CA HIS A 709 25.27 -3.57 -2.35
C HIS A 709 26.69 -3.99 -1.92
N SER A 710 27.69 -3.78 -2.78
CA SER A 710 29.06 -4.27 -2.58
C SER A 710 29.82 -3.54 -1.46
N SER A 711 29.38 -2.34 -1.06
CA SER A 711 30.01 -1.56 0.02
C SER A 711 29.86 -2.20 1.40
N ASP A 712 28.79 -2.96 1.62
CA ASP A 712 28.54 -3.69 2.87
C ASP A 712 28.09 -5.13 2.57
N PRO A 713 29.03 -6.03 2.22
CA PRO A 713 28.68 -7.38 1.83
C PRO A 713 28.19 -8.22 3.02
N LEU A 714 28.56 -7.88 4.27
CA LEU A 714 28.31 -8.75 5.42
C LEU A 714 26.97 -8.47 6.11
N TYR A 715 26.30 -7.38 5.75
CA TYR A 715 25.04 -6.97 6.32
C TYR A 715 24.09 -6.42 5.24
N THR A 716 22.80 -6.71 5.38
CA THR A 716 21.75 -6.06 4.61
C THR A 716 20.44 -6.19 5.39
N PRO A 717 19.62 -5.12 5.48
CA PRO A 717 18.28 -5.22 6.04
C PRO A 717 17.28 -5.85 5.05
N GLU A 718 17.65 -5.97 3.77
CA GLU A 718 16.80 -6.50 2.71
C GLU A 718 17.02 -8.01 2.52
N PRO A 719 15.98 -8.78 2.17
CA PRO A 719 16.12 -10.20 1.83
C PRO A 719 16.69 -10.34 0.41
N ASP A 720 17.98 -10.07 0.23
CA ASP A 720 18.68 -10.25 -1.06
C ASP A 720 18.88 -11.72 -1.42
N THR A 721 19.35 -12.00 -2.64
CA THR A 721 19.54 -13.38 -3.12
C THR A 721 20.51 -14.19 -2.26
N CYS A 722 21.46 -13.55 -1.55
CA CYS A 722 22.32 -14.24 -0.58
C CYS A 722 21.50 -14.81 0.58
N HIS A 723 20.60 -14.00 1.15
CA HIS A 723 19.68 -14.44 2.20
C HIS A 723 18.77 -15.57 1.72
N GLU A 724 18.18 -15.42 0.54
CA GLU A 724 17.24 -16.40 0.01
C GLU A 724 17.90 -17.76 -0.25
N LEU A 725 19.03 -17.75 -0.98
CA LEU A 725 19.69 -18.96 -1.43
C LEU A 725 20.47 -19.64 -0.29
N LEU A 726 21.17 -18.89 0.55
CA LEU A 726 21.98 -19.46 1.63
C LEU A 726 21.19 -19.70 2.92
N GLY A 727 20.13 -18.93 3.17
CA GLY A 727 19.26 -19.09 4.33
C GLY A 727 18.17 -20.13 4.10
N HIS A 728 17.23 -19.85 3.19
CA HIS A 728 15.99 -20.63 3.04
C HIS A 728 16.15 -21.94 2.27
N VAL A 729 16.78 -21.89 1.09
CA VAL A 729 16.77 -23.00 0.11
C VAL A 729 17.24 -24.35 0.68
N PRO A 730 18.34 -24.43 1.49
CA PRO A 730 18.80 -25.71 2.01
C PRO A 730 17.77 -26.42 2.90
N LEU A 731 16.94 -25.66 3.62
CA LEU A 731 15.89 -26.22 4.48
C LEU A 731 14.60 -26.51 3.73
N LEU A 732 14.25 -25.72 2.70
CA LEU A 732 13.14 -26.04 1.81
C LEU A 732 13.36 -27.38 1.07
N ALA A 733 14.61 -27.83 0.92
CA ALA A 733 14.96 -29.14 0.40
C ALA A 733 14.82 -30.31 1.41
N GLU A 734 14.51 -30.02 2.68
CA GLU A 734 14.26 -31.02 3.71
C GLU A 734 12.74 -31.28 3.88
N PRO A 735 12.26 -32.53 3.69
CA PRO A 735 10.82 -32.82 3.70
C PRO A 735 10.05 -32.38 4.95
N SER A 736 10.62 -32.54 6.15
CA SER A 736 9.95 -32.15 7.39
C SER A 736 9.79 -30.63 7.50
N PHE A 737 10.80 -29.88 7.05
CA PHE A 737 10.77 -28.42 7.07
C PHE A 737 9.83 -27.88 5.99
N ALA A 738 9.87 -28.44 4.78
CA ALA A 738 8.92 -28.10 3.71
C ALA A 738 7.45 -28.31 4.14
N GLN A 739 7.16 -29.42 4.84
CA GLN A 739 5.82 -29.65 5.40
C GLN A 739 5.46 -28.64 6.49
N PHE A 740 6.41 -28.31 7.37
CA PHE A 740 6.23 -27.28 8.39
C PHE A 740 5.90 -25.92 7.77
N SER A 741 6.69 -25.45 6.80
CA SER A 741 6.44 -24.20 6.09
C SER A 741 5.11 -24.19 5.36
N GLN A 742 4.73 -25.32 4.73
CA GLN A 742 3.44 -25.45 4.06
C GLN A 742 2.26 -25.39 5.05
N GLU A 743 2.39 -25.96 6.25
CA GLU A 743 1.34 -25.90 7.27
C GLU A 743 1.07 -24.46 7.72
N ILE A 744 2.11 -23.63 7.85
CA ILE A 744 1.96 -22.19 8.13
C ILE A 744 1.17 -21.52 6.99
N GLY A 745 1.51 -21.81 5.74
CA GLY A 745 0.78 -21.27 4.59
C GLY A 745 -0.69 -21.72 4.53
N LEU A 746 -0.98 -23.00 4.81
CA LEU A 746 -2.36 -23.49 4.85
C LEU A 746 -3.18 -22.88 5.99
N ALA A 747 -2.52 -22.52 7.10
CA ALA A 747 -3.14 -21.82 8.21
C ALA A 747 -3.50 -20.37 7.86
N SER A 748 -2.80 -19.72 6.92
CA SER A 748 -3.08 -18.33 6.52
C SER A 748 -4.26 -18.18 5.57
N LEU A 749 -4.61 -19.23 4.80
CA LEU A 749 -5.70 -19.19 3.82
C LEU A 749 -7.06 -18.96 4.49
N GLY A 750 -7.70 -17.83 4.14
CA GLY A 750 -8.98 -17.40 4.70
C GLY A 750 -8.94 -16.96 6.16
N ALA A 751 -7.74 -16.76 6.74
CA ALA A 751 -7.57 -16.27 8.11
C ALA A 751 -7.77 -14.75 8.17
N SER A 752 -8.21 -14.22 9.32
CA SER A 752 -8.28 -12.78 9.58
C SER A 752 -6.91 -12.11 9.62
N ASP A 753 -6.82 -10.79 9.44
CA ASP A 753 -5.53 -10.07 9.45
C ASP A 753 -4.77 -10.22 10.77
N ASP A 754 -5.46 -10.17 11.92
CA ASP A 754 -4.86 -10.45 13.24
C ASP A 754 -4.27 -11.87 13.33
N SER A 755 -4.95 -12.87 12.73
CA SER A 755 -4.45 -14.25 12.70
C SER A 755 -3.25 -14.38 11.75
N VAL A 756 -3.28 -13.69 10.61
CA VAL A 756 -2.16 -13.64 9.67
C VAL A 756 -0.94 -12.99 10.32
N GLN A 757 -1.11 -11.91 11.07
CA GLN A 757 -0.01 -11.26 11.78
C GLN A 757 0.63 -12.20 12.82
N LYS A 758 -0.20 -12.93 13.59
CA LYS A 758 0.28 -13.95 14.53
C LYS A 758 1.04 -15.08 13.84
N LEU A 759 0.57 -15.53 12.68
CA LEU A 759 1.27 -16.51 11.85
C LEU A 759 2.58 -15.96 11.29
N ALA A 760 2.62 -14.70 10.87
CA ALA A 760 3.81 -14.02 10.40
C ALA A 760 4.87 -13.91 11.51
N THR A 761 4.48 -13.57 12.74
CA THR A 761 5.37 -13.60 13.91
C THR A 761 5.89 -15.01 14.20
N CYS A 762 5.03 -16.04 14.10
CA CYS A 762 5.48 -17.42 14.27
C CYS A 762 6.45 -17.84 13.15
N TYR A 763 6.20 -17.43 11.92
CA TYR A 763 7.10 -17.64 10.78
C TYR A 763 8.45 -16.96 11.04
N PHE A 764 8.46 -15.70 11.47
CA PHE A 764 9.65 -14.94 11.81
C PHE A 764 10.50 -15.66 12.87
N PHE A 765 9.92 -16.01 14.01
CA PHE A 765 10.66 -16.68 15.08
C PHE A 765 10.95 -18.18 14.85
N THR A 766 10.57 -18.72 13.69
CA THR A 766 10.90 -20.09 13.29
C THR A 766 11.69 -20.12 11.99
N VAL A 767 11.08 -19.83 10.87
CA VAL A 767 11.69 -19.89 9.54
C VAL A 767 12.81 -18.84 9.39
N GLU A 768 12.68 -17.64 9.97
CA GLU A 768 13.72 -16.59 9.89
C GLU A 768 14.78 -16.68 11.00
N PHE A 769 14.37 -16.85 12.25
CA PHE A 769 15.26 -16.77 13.42
C PHE A 769 15.17 -17.97 14.37
N GLY A 770 14.73 -19.12 13.86
CA GLY A 770 14.54 -20.34 14.66
C GLY A 770 15.84 -21.07 15.03
N LEU A 771 15.84 -21.63 16.23
CA LEU A 771 16.90 -22.51 16.75
C LEU A 771 16.36 -23.92 17.00
N CYS A 772 17.22 -24.92 16.90
CA CYS A 772 16.90 -26.29 17.27
C CYS A 772 17.95 -26.88 18.21
N LYS A 773 17.57 -27.94 18.93
CA LYS A 773 18.48 -28.67 19.82
C LYS A 773 18.86 -30.02 19.21
N GLN A 774 20.15 -30.22 18.93
CA GLN A 774 20.68 -31.45 18.37
C GLN A 774 21.83 -31.95 19.25
N GLU A 775 21.72 -33.20 19.73
CA GLU A 775 22.73 -33.83 20.60
C GLU A 775 23.09 -32.98 21.83
N GLY A 776 22.09 -32.26 22.38
CA GLY A 776 22.27 -31.38 23.53
C GLY A 776 22.82 -29.99 23.21
N GLN A 777 23.24 -29.73 21.96
CA GLN A 777 23.75 -28.44 21.51
C GLN A 777 22.70 -27.64 20.74
N LEU A 778 22.79 -26.32 20.81
CA LEU A 778 21.97 -25.42 20.01
C LEU A 778 22.53 -25.29 18.60
N ARG A 779 21.64 -25.27 17.62
CA ARG A 779 21.93 -25.10 16.20
C ARG A 779 20.92 -24.18 15.55
N ALA A 780 21.36 -23.39 14.58
CA ALA A 780 20.51 -22.50 13.82
C ALA A 780 19.87 -23.23 12.63
N TYR A 781 18.60 -22.92 12.40
CA TYR A 781 17.90 -23.24 11.17
C TYR A 781 17.17 -22.01 10.58
N GLY A 782 17.01 -20.93 11.34
CA GLY A 782 16.46 -19.69 10.81
C GLY A 782 17.29 -19.14 9.63
N ALA A 783 16.63 -18.73 8.55
CA ALA A 783 17.28 -18.20 7.36
C ALA A 783 18.07 -16.92 7.64
N GLY A 784 17.49 -15.96 8.38
CA GLY A 784 18.15 -14.74 8.84
C GLY A 784 19.44 -15.02 9.62
N LEU A 785 19.43 -16.05 10.47
CA LEU A 785 20.65 -16.52 11.15
C LEU A 785 21.65 -17.14 10.17
N LEU A 786 21.20 -17.98 9.25
CA LEU A 786 22.07 -18.70 8.32
C LEU A 786 22.62 -17.82 7.18
N SER A 787 22.11 -16.60 7.04
CA SER A 787 22.59 -15.58 6.09
C SER A 787 23.31 -14.39 6.74
N SER A 788 23.33 -14.29 8.07
CA SER A 788 23.94 -13.19 8.84
C SER A 788 25.08 -13.70 9.72
N ILE A 789 26.32 -13.31 9.40
CA ILE A 789 27.52 -13.76 10.12
C ILE A 789 27.50 -13.30 11.58
N SER A 790 27.14 -12.03 11.81
CA SER A 790 27.17 -11.41 13.13
C SER A 790 26.07 -11.97 14.03
N GLU A 791 24.86 -12.14 13.49
CA GLU A 791 23.72 -12.62 14.25
C GLU A 791 23.80 -14.12 14.54
N LEU A 792 24.32 -14.93 13.61
CA LEU A 792 24.59 -16.35 13.85
C LEU A 792 25.51 -16.59 15.04
N LYS A 793 26.58 -15.79 15.13
CA LYS A 793 27.53 -15.84 16.25
C LYS A 793 26.86 -15.36 17.54
N HIS A 794 26.07 -14.29 17.46
CA HIS A 794 25.37 -13.73 18.62
C HIS A 794 24.37 -14.73 19.21
N ALA A 795 23.48 -15.29 18.39
CA ALA A 795 22.42 -16.21 18.81
C ALA A 795 22.98 -17.47 19.50
N LEU A 796 24.17 -17.94 19.08
CA LEU A 796 24.83 -19.12 19.64
C LEU A 796 25.97 -18.80 20.62
N SER A 797 26.16 -17.53 20.99
CA SER A 797 27.22 -17.10 21.93
C SER A 797 26.97 -17.50 23.40
N GLY A 798 25.73 -17.89 23.72
CA GLY A 798 25.27 -18.12 25.09
C GLY A 798 24.88 -16.85 25.85
N LYS A 799 25.03 -15.66 25.25
CA LYS A 799 24.54 -14.38 25.80
C LYS A 799 23.09 -14.07 25.40
N ALA A 800 22.63 -14.64 24.29
CA ALA A 800 21.27 -14.44 23.78
C ALA A 800 20.22 -15.11 24.68
N ARG A 801 19.05 -14.48 24.79
CA ARG A 801 17.91 -15.05 25.52
C ARG A 801 17.21 -16.09 24.64
N ILE A 802 17.05 -17.30 25.15
CA ILE A 802 16.46 -18.43 24.41
C ILE A 802 15.24 -18.96 25.16
N MET A 803 14.12 -19.09 24.47
CA MET A 803 12.86 -19.61 25.01
C MET A 803 12.36 -20.82 24.21
N PRO A 804 11.64 -21.77 24.84
CA PRO A 804 10.98 -22.85 24.09
C PRO A 804 9.94 -22.28 23.12
N PHE A 805 9.91 -22.80 21.90
CA PHE A 805 8.90 -22.42 20.92
C PHE A 805 7.50 -22.86 21.38
N ASP A 806 6.61 -21.90 21.59
CA ASP A 806 5.19 -22.10 21.83
C ASP A 806 4.45 -21.03 21.01
N PRO A 807 3.74 -21.40 19.92
CA PRO A 807 3.08 -20.45 19.04
C PRO A 807 2.20 -19.43 19.78
N LYS A 808 1.55 -19.79 20.90
CA LYS A 808 0.68 -18.88 21.66
C LYS A 808 1.44 -17.76 22.38
N VAL A 809 2.69 -18.03 22.75
CA VAL A 809 3.60 -17.08 23.39
C VAL A 809 4.38 -16.34 22.32
N THR A 810 4.96 -17.08 21.38
CA THR A 810 5.76 -16.56 20.27
C THR A 810 4.98 -15.56 19.41
N SER A 811 3.69 -15.80 19.13
CA SER A 811 2.88 -14.89 18.30
C SER A 811 2.64 -13.50 18.90
N LYS A 812 3.06 -13.25 20.13
CA LYS A 812 2.94 -11.96 20.82
C LYS A 812 4.28 -11.24 20.96
N GLN A 813 5.36 -11.88 20.51
CA GLN A 813 6.70 -11.31 20.57
C GLN A 813 6.87 -10.29 19.45
N GLU A 814 7.44 -9.13 19.79
CA GLU A 814 7.80 -8.09 18.83
C GLU A 814 8.97 -8.56 17.95
N CYS A 815 8.84 -8.36 16.64
CA CYS A 815 9.88 -8.67 15.65
C CYS A 815 10.77 -7.46 15.44
N ILE A 816 12.07 -7.58 15.70
CA ILE A 816 13.03 -6.49 15.50
C ILE A 816 13.71 -6.71 14.14
N ILE A 817 13.63 -5.74 13.24
CA ILE A 817 14.17 -5.89 11.87
C ILE A 817 15.49 -5.15 11.64
N THR A 818 15.87 -4.23 12.53
CA THR A 818 17.05 -3.35 12.37
C THR A 818 18.24 -3.73 13.26
N THR A 819 18.03 -4.56 14.29
CA THR A 819 19.08 -5.00 15.23
C THR A 819 18.91 -6.49 15.57
N PHE A 820 19.85 -7.06 16.34
CA PHE A 820 19.77 -8.47 16.75
C PHE A 820 18.52 -8.75 17.59
N GLN A 821 17.95 -9.94 17.45
CA GLN A 821 16.77 -10.31 18.23
C GLN A 821 17.06 -10.37 19.74
N ASP A 822 16.14 -9.79 20.53
CA ASP A 822 16.14 -9.86 22.00
C ASP A 822 15.83 -11.26 22.54
N VAL A 823 15.20 -12.11 21.73
CA VAL A 823 14.85 -13.48 22.09
C VAL A 823 14.81 -14.38 20.87
N TYR A 824 15.32 -15.59 21.02
CA TYR A 824 15.24 -16.64 20.01
C TYR A 824 14.39 -17.80 20.56
N PHE A 825 13.68 -18.49 19.67
CA PHE A 825 12.85 -19.63 20.05
C PHE A 825 13.49 -20.95 19.60
N VAL A 826 13.52 -21.91 20.51
CA VAL A 826 14.08 -23.24 20.27
C VAL A 826 12.99 -24.31 20.18
N SER A 827 13.08 -25.18 19.16
CA SER A 827 12.28 -26.41 19.04
C SER A 827 13.18 -27.64 19.16
N ASP A 828 12.69 -28.75 19.73
CA ASP A 828 13.47 -30.00 19.80
C ASP A 828 13.53 -30.68 18.42
N SER A 829 12.50 -30.50 17.58
CA SER A 829 12.50 -30.99 16.20
C SER A 829 11.53 -30.20 15.31
N PHE A 830 11.70 -30.30 13.99
CA PHE A 830 10.73 -29.76 13.02
C PHE A 830 9.36 -30.43 13.13
N GLU A 831 9.32 -31.70 13.51
CA GLU A 831 8.05 -32.40 13.72
C GLU A 831 7.27 -31.82 14.91
N GLU A 832 7.97 -31.51 16.00
CA GLU A 832 7.38 -30.83 17.15
C GLU A 832 6.85 -29.44 16.78
N ALA A 833 7.65 -28.64 16.07
CA ALA A 833 7.24 -27.31 15.60
C ALA A 833 6.00 -27.40 14.70
N LYS A 834 5.96 -28.38 13.79
CA LYS A 834 4.80 -28.67 12.92
C LYS A 834 3.56 -29.05 13.71
N VAL A 835 3.67 -29.95 14.67
CA VAL A 835 2.54 -30.35 15.54
C VAL A 835 2.03 -29.14 16.33
N LYS A 836 2.92 -28.35 16.92
CA LYS A 836 2.56 -27.12 17.65
C LYS A 836 1.86 -26.11 16.75
N MET A 837 2.37 -25.87 15.53
CA MET A 837 1.71 -24.98 14.58
C MET A 837 0.36 -25.50 14.09
N ARG A 838 0.19 -26.81 13.92
CA ARG A 838 -1.10 -27.40 13.58
C ARG A 838 -2.12 -27.22 14.71
N GLU A 839 -1.73 -27.43 15.96
CA GLU A 839 -2.60 -27.15 17.11
C GLU A 839 -2.92 -25.66 17.22
N PHE A 840 -1.97 -24.79 16.91
CA PHE A 840 -2.20 -23.34 16.84
C PHE A 840 -3.16 -22.95 15.71
N ALA A 841 -3.00 -23.54 14.52
CA ALA A 841 -3.87 -23.30 13.37
C ALA A 841 -5.33 -23.68 13.65
N LYS A 842 -5.59 -24.70 14.48
CA LYS A 842 -6.96 -25.03 14.94
C LYS A 842 -7.61 -23.94 15.78
N THR A 843 -6.82 -23.03 16.37
CA THR A 843 -7.34 -21.90 17.14
C THR A 843 -7.75 -20.72 16.25
N ILE A 844 -7.35 -20.72 14.98
CA ILE A 844 -7.72 -19.70 13.99
C ILE A 844 -9.17 -19.93 13.58
N LYS A 845 -10.02 -18.93 13.79
CA LYS A 845 -11.42 -18.98 13.43
C LYS A 845 -11.59 -18.79 11.92
N ARG A 846 -12.12 -19.80 11.24
CA ARG A 846 -12.59 -19.74 9.85
C ARG A 846 -13.76 -20.72 9.66
N PRO A 847 -14.71 -20.44 8.74
CA PRO A 847 -15.93 -21.25 8.60
C PRO A 847 -15.69 -22.63 7.95
N PHE A 848 -14.48 -22.89 7.44
CA PHE A 848 -14.11 -24.12 6.74
C PHE A 848 -12.70 -24.56 7.12
N THR A 849 -12.35 -25.79 6.72
CA THR A 849 -10.95 -26.25 6.71
C THR A 849 -10.45 -26.32 5.27
N VAL A 850 -9.15 -26.18 5.07
CA VAL A 850 -8.52 -26.29 3.75
C VAL A 850 -7.60 -27.50 3.68
N ARG A 851 -7.52 -28.13 2.51
CA ARG A 851 -6.55 -29.18 2.20
C ARG A 851 -5.86 -28.85 0.90
N TYR A 852 -4.53 -29.00 0.85
CA TYR A 852 -3.80 -28.92 -0.40
C TYR A 852 -3.87 -30.24 -1.18
N ASN A 853 -4.25 -30.16 -2.46
CA ASN A 853 -4.21 -31.28 -3.39
C ASN A 853 -2.97 -31.16 -4.30
N PRO A 854 -1.95 -32.01 -4.12
CA PRO A 854 -0.72 -31.92 -4.90
C PRO A 854 -0.87 -32.34 -6.36
N TYR A 855 -1.91 -33.09 -6.72
CA TYR A 855 -2.12 -33.56 -8.10
C TYR A 855 -2.67 -32.45 -8.99
N THR A 856 -3.63 -31.69 -8.47
CA THR A 856 -4.27 -30.56 -9.17
C THR A 856 -3.59 -29.23 -8.85
N GLN A 857 -2.67 -29.22 -7.87
CA GLN A 857 -2.02 -28.01 -7.34
C GLN A 857 -3.03 -26.95 -6.90
N SER A 858 -4.12 -27.40 -6.26
CA SER A 858 -5.22 -26.58 -5.79
C SER A 858 -5.47 -26.76 -4.29
N VAL A 859 -6.20 -25.81 -3.72
CA VAL A 859 -6.69 -25.88 -2.35
C VAL A 859 -8.16 -26.28 -2.38
N ASP A 860 -8.45 -27.41 -1.77
CA ASP A 860 -9.81 -27.92 -1.58
C ASP A 860 -10.38 -27.33 -0.30
N VAL A 861 -11.54 -26.68 -0.41
CA VAL A 861 -12.27 -26.11 0.73
C VAL A 861 -13.24 -27.15 1.26
N LEU A 862 -12.98 -27.62 2.48
CA LEU A 862 -13.77 -28.63 3.19
C LEU A 862 -14.76 -27.92 4.12
N LYS A 863 -15.99 -27.77 3.63
CA LYS A 863 -17.07 -27.01 4.28
C LYS A 863 -18.33 -27.84 4.51
N ASP A 864 -18.55 -28.86 3.69
CA ASP A 864 -19.76 -29.68 3.66
C ASP A 864 -19.46 -31.18 3.74
N THR A 865 -20.50 -31.99 3.97
CA THR A 865 -20.36 -33.46 4.08
C THR A 865 -19.85 -34.11 2.77
N PRO A 866 -20.31 -33.70 1.56
CA PRO A 866 -19.79 -34.24 0.31
C PRO A 866 -18.28 -34.04 0.10
N SER A 867 -17.77 -32.82 0.30
CA SER A 867 -16.35 -32.48 0.16
C SER A 867 -15.50 -33.29 1.14
N ILE A 868 -15.96 -33.45 2.39
CA ILE A 868 -15.29 -34.28 3.39
C ILE A 868 -15.32 -35.77 2.99
N ASN A 869 -16.45 -36.29 2.51
CA ASN A 869 -16.56 -37.69 2.08
C ASN A 869 -15.64 -38.01 0.92
N SER A 870 -15.48 -37.10 -0.06
CA SER A 870 -14.53 -37.27 -1.17
C SER A 870 -13.10 -37.48 -0.64
N VAL A 871 -12.68 -36.70 0.35
CA VAL A 871 -11.37 -36.85 1.00
C VAL A 871 -11.25 -38.17 1.76
N VAL A 872 -12.31 -38.60 2.45
CA VAL A 872 -12.33 -39.88 3.19
C VAL A 872 -12.19 -41.07 2.24
N GLU A 873 -12.84 -41.03 1.07
CA GLU A 873 -12.71 -42.08 0.06
C GLU A 873 -11.29 -42.17 -0.51
N GLU A 874 -10.65 -41.03 -0.79
CA GLU A 874 -9.24 -40.98 -1.20
C GLU A 874 -8.32 -41.59 -0.14
N LEU A 875 -8.48 -41.18 1.14
CA LEU A 875 -7.66 -41.70 2.24
C LEU A 875 -7.87 -43.20 2.46
N ARG A 876 -9.09 -43.70 2.23
CA ARG A 876 -9.38 -45.13 2.30
C ARG A 876 -8.61 -45.89 1.21
N HIS A 877 -8.52 -45.36 -0.01
CA HIS A 877 -7.74 -45.98 -1.07
C HIS A 877 -6.24 -46.06 -0.70
N GLU A 878 -5.68 -44.99 -0.15
CA GLU A 878 -4.29 -44.98 0.34
C GLU A 878 -4.07 -46.00 1.48
N LEU A 879 -5.01 -46.10 2.42
CA LEU A 879 -4.96 -47.09 3.49
C LEU A 879 -5.08 -48.52 2.97
N ASP A 880 -5.90 -48.76 1.94
CA ASP A 880 -6.01 -50.07 1.29
C ASP A 880 -4.68 -50.47 0.63
N ILE A 881 -3.97 -49.53 -0.01
CA ILE A 881 -2.63 -49.75 -0.57
C ILE A 881 -1.63 -50.14 0.52
N VAL A 882 -1.63 -49.43 1.65
CA VAL A 882 -0.77 -49.75 2.80
C VAL A 882 -1.14 -51.11 3.38
N GLY A 883 -2.44 -51.42 3.50
CA GLY A 883 -2.94 -52.72 3.95
C GLY A 883 -2.49 -53.86 3.04
N ASP A 884 -2.56 -53.69 1.73
CA ASP A 884 -2.07 -54.64 0.74
C ASP A 884 -0.56 -54.83 0.81
N ALA A 885 0.20 -53.74 1.00
CA ALA A 885 1.65 -53.80 1.19
C ALA A 885 2.02 -54.58 2.46
N LEU A 886 1.34 -54.33 3.58
CA LEU A 886 1.51 -55.07 4.84
C LEU A 886 1.14 -56.55 4.67
N SER A 887 0.04 -56.85 3.98
CA SER A 887 -0.39 -58.22 3.69
C SER A 887 0.65 -58.99 2.86
N ARG A 888 1.25 -58.35 1.85
CA ARG A 888 2.35 -58.93 1.05
C ARG A 888 3.61 -59.13 1.88
N LEU A 889 3.95 -58.18 2.76
CA LEU A 889 5.11 -58.29 3.65
C LEU A 889 4.94 -59.44 4.65
N ASN A 890 3.75 -59.58 5.26
CA ASN A 890 3.44 -60.69 6.18
C ASN A 890 3.54 -62.05 5.47
N LYS A 891 3.03 -62.16 4.23
CA LYS A 891 3.20 -63.36 3.41
C LYS A 891 4.67 -63.68 3.08
N GLN A 892 5.53 -62.68 2.92
CA GLN A 892 6.97 -62.87 2.71
C GLN A 892 7.72 -63.24 4.00
N LEU A 893 7.29 -62.70 5.15
CA LEU A 893 7.89 -62.96 6.46
C LEU A 893 7.33 -64.22 7.14
N GLY A 894 6.30 -64.86 6.58
CA GLY A 894 5.71 -66.10 7.08
C GLY A 894 4.89 -65.93 8.36
N VAL A 895 4.36 -64.72 8.59
CA VAL A 895 3.51 -64.37 9.74
C VAL A 895 2.03 -64.42 9.37
#